data_AF-A0A3S2M9J7-F1
#
_entry.id   AF-A0A3S2M9J7-F1
#
_cell.length_a   1.000
_cell.length_b   1.000
_cell.length_c   1.000
_cell.angle_alpha   90.00
_cell.angle_beta   90.00
_cell.angle_gamma   90.00
#
_symmetry.space_group_name_H-M   'P 1'
#
loop_
_entity.id
_entity.type
_entity.pdbx_description
1 polymer ?
#
loop_
_entity_poly.entity_id
_entity_poly.type
_entity_poly.pdbx_seq_one_letter_code
_entity_poly.pdbx_strand_id
1 'polypeptide(L)'
;MFRFLNDGDDELFMMDPFAAHRQQMRSMMTPFAIDPFALAPQMHPHRVARRQAGPLAPFGMMGMGGGFMDMFGMMGEMMGNMERMSGSPNCQTFSSSTVISYSSLDAGAPKVYQQTSETRTGPGGIRETMQSVRDSESGLERLAIGHHIGERAHIVERSRNRRTGDREERQDFINLDESEADAFDEEWRGRGTGRYAPPVQRPHQVIDMSLPDTASPTPDPATTGEKMPHSTRLQTNCRMSIVNIFAREILDSRGNPTVEVDLHTEKGLFRAAVPSGASTGIYEALELRDGDKTRYKGKGVTKAVSHINDTLGPALTQAGISVLEQEKLDNLMIEMDGTDNKSKFGANSILGVSLAICKAGAAEKGVPLYRHIADLAGNGELVLPVPAFNVINGGSHAGNRLAMQEFMVLPVGAESFRDALRVGAELYQTLRNVIKEKYGQDATNVGDEGGFAPNIQENSEALELIKTAIEKAGFTDKVVIGMDVAASEFFSEGKYDLDFKSPPNAARNISADELASIYQGFINNYPVVSIEDPFDQDDWPAWSQFTASVGIQVVGDDLTVTNPRRIQRAVEDKACNCLLLKVNQIGTVTEAIKACKLAQENGWGVMVSHRSGETEDTFIADLVVGLCTGQIKTGAPCRSERLAKYNQLMRIEEELGDQARYAGHNFRNPSAL
;
A
#
# COMPACT_ATOMS: atom_id res chain seq x y z
N MET A 1 17.66 69.49 -20.42
CA MET A 1 19.09 69.34 -20.80
C MET A 1 19.57 68.01 -20.21
N PHE A 2 19.75 67.01 -21.08
CA PHE A 2 20.52 65.75 -20.95
C PHE A 2 20.28 64.66 -19.86
N ARG A 3 19.90 63.47 -20.39
CA ARG A 3 20.21 62.03 -20.11
C ARG A 3 20.07 61.46 -18.68
N PHE A 4 19.33 60.37 -18.37
CA PHE A 4 19.10 58.99 -18.90
C PHE A 4 19.90 57.87 -18.21
N LEU A 5 19.13 56.84 -17.77
CA LEU A 5 19.42 55.42 -17.47
C LEU A 5 20.10 55.04 -16.13
N ASN A 6 19.34 54.39 -15.24
CA ASN A 6 19.45 52.94 -15.05
C ASN A 6 18.21 52.38 -14.32
N ASP A 7 17.71 51.27 -14.86
CA ASP A 7 16.50 50.54 -14.48
C ASP A 7 16.63 49.82 -13.11
N GLY A 8 15.58 49.89 -12.30
CA GLY A 8 15.49 49.29 -10.96
C GLY A 8 14.24 48.43 -10.74
N ASP A 9 13.60 47.95 -11.81
CA ASP A 9 12.35 47.18 -11.73
C ASP A 9 12.52 45.65 -11.88
N ASP A 10 13.75 45.12 -11.85
CA ASP A 10 14.04 43.68 -11.98
C ASP A 10 14.02 42.90 -10.64
N GLU A 11 13.94 43.56 -9.48
CA GLU A 11 14.02 42.85 -8.18
C GLU A 11 12.73 42.10 -7.79
N LEU A 12 11.55 42.50 -8.28
CA LEU A 12 10.29 41.81 -7.96
C LEU A 12 10.06 40.53 -8.80
N PHE A 13 10.83 40.32 -9.87
CA PHE A 13 10.83 39.10 -10.69
C PHE A 13 11.97 38.13 -10.34
N MET A 14 12.86 38.51 -9.41
CA MET A 14 14.07 37.77 -9.02
C MET A 14 13.95 36.98 -7.72
N MET A 15 12.75 36.82 -7.14
CA MET A 15 12.53 35.73 -6.19
C MET A 15 12.26 34.45 -6.98
N ASP A 16 13.32 33.70 -7.28
CA ASP A 16 13.26 32.33 -7.77
C ASP A 16 12.51 31.46 -6.75
N PRO A 17 11.23 31.08 -6.98
CA PRO A 17 10.48 30.24 -6.05
C PRO A 17 11.06 28.82 -6.02
N PHE A 18 11.94 28.48 -6.98
CA PHE A 18 12.63 27.22 -7.07
C PHE A 18 13.99 27.23 -6.36
N ALA A 19 14.42 28.31 -5.71
CA ALA A 19 15.66 28.29 -4.92
C ALA A 19 15.50 27.40 -3.68
N ALA A 20 14.39 27.56 -2.95
CA ALA A 20 14.05 26.73 -1.80
C ALA A 20 13.73 25.28 -2.22
N HIS A 21 13.00 25.10 -3.32
CA HIS A 21 12.63 23.77 -3.83
C HIS A 21 13.83 23.01 -4.44
N ARG A 22 14.77 23.69 -5.13
CA ARG A 22 16.03 23.10 -5.61
C ARG A 22 16.97 22.74 -4.47
N GLN A 23 16.98 23.51 -3.38
CA GLN A 23 17.80 23.19 -2.20
C GLN A 23 17.26 21.97 -1.46
N GLN A 24 15.92 21.81 -1.42
CA GLN A 24 15.24 20.67 -0.82
C GLN A 24 15.33 19.39 -1.68
N MET A 25 15.25 19.52 -3.01
CA MET A 25 15.45 18.41 -3.96
C MET A 25 16.92 17.96 -4.05
N ARG A 26 17.89 18.89 -3.96
CA ARG A 26 19.32 18.55 -3.96
C ARG A 26 19.77 17.83 -2.69
N SER A 27 19.16 18.08 -1.53
CA SER A 27 19.48 17.35 -0.30
C SER A 27 18.82 15.97 -0.23
N MET A 28 17.77 15.74 -1.03
CA MET A 28 17.04 14.46 -1.10
C MET A 28 17.56 13.52 -2.20
N MET A 29 18.37 14.01 -3.13
CA MET A 29 18.97 13.20 -4.21
C MET A 29 20.50 13.32 -4.22
N THR A 30 21.15 12.75 -3.20
CA THR A 30 22.53 12.20 -3.26
C THR A 30 22.80 11.52 -1.91
N PRO A 31 22.72 10.18 -1.84
CA PRO A 31 23.73 9.32 -2.46
C PRO A 31 23.11 8.21 -3.34
N PHE A 32 23.92 7.69 -4.28
CA PHE A 32 23.60 6.73 -5.36
C PHE A 32 23.16 7.33 -6.71
N ALA A 33 24.14 7.79 -7.50
CA ALA A 33 24.24 7.44 -8.94
C ALA A 33 25.57 7.98 -9.49
N ILE A 34 26.47 7.04 -9.80
CA ILE A 34 27.65 7.25 -10.64
C ILE A 34 27.13 7.37 -12.09
N ASP A 35 27.52 8.45 -12.77
CA ASP A 35 27.23 8.71 -14.19
C ASP A 35 28.01 7.70 -15.07
N PRO A 36 27.33 6.79 -15.80
CA PRO A 36 28.02 5.80 -16.62
C PRO A 36 28.29 6.25 -18.06
N PHE A 37 28.11 7.53 -18.42
CA PHE A 37 28.29 7.99 -19.81
C PHE A 37 29.35 9.07 -20.03
N ALA A 38 30.20 9.35 -19.05
CA ALA A 38 31.39 10.15 -19.26
C ALA A 38 32.63 9.27 -19.41
N LEU A 39 32.91 8.74 -20.61
CA LEU A 39 34.28 8.42 -21.08
C LEU A 39 34.33 8.03 -22.59
N ALA A 40 34.95 8.93 -23.37
CA ALA A 40 35.74 8.69 -24.60
C ALA A 40 35.01 8.56 -25.99
N PRO A 41 35.72 8.69 -27.15
CA PRO A 41 35.49 9.76 -28.14
C PRO A 41 35.13 9.28 -29.58
N GLN A 42 34.66 10.23 -30.41
CA GLN A 42 34.58 10.28 -31.89
C GLN A 42 34.65 8.96 -32.72
N MET A 43 33.57 8.62 -33.44
CA MET A 43 33.62 7.99 -34.79
C MET A 43 32.36 8.27 -35.64
N HIS A 44 32.56 8.31 -36.97
CA HIS A 44 31.64 8.70 -38.05
C HIS A 44 30.49 7.71 -38.38
N PRO A 45 29.49 8.11 -39.22
CA PRO A 45 28.21 7.42 -39.34
C PRO A 45 28.18 6.35 -40.46
N HIS A 46 27.42 5.27 -40.24
CA HIS A 46 26.98 4.35 -41.29
C HIS A 46 25.45 4.26 -41.38
N ARG A 47 24.99 4.21 -42.64
CA ARG A 47 23.61 4.22 -43.16
C ARG A 47 22.84 2.91 -42.95
N VAL A 48 21.53 2.99 -43.32
CA VAL A 48 20.62 1.95 -43.90
C VAL A 48 19.60 1.41 -42.87
N ALA A 49 18.28 1.33 -43.09
CA ALA A 49 17.36 1.76 -44.14
C ALA A 49 15.92 1.88 -43.59
N ARG A 50 15.16 2.84 -44.14
CA ARG A 50 13.69 2.92 -44.04
C ARG A 50 13.04 1.83 -44.89
N ARG A 51 12.03 1.13 -44.34
CA ARG A 51 10.96 0.51 -45.13
C ARG A 51 9.67 1.30 -44.93
N GLN A 52 9.14 1.80 -46.04
CA GLN A 52 7.80 2.38 -46.17
C GLN A 52 6.76 1.24 -46.21
N ALA A 53 5.66 1.40 -45.48
CA ALA A 53 4.37 0.81 -45.81
C ALA A 53 3.39 1.96 -46.06
N GLY A 54 2.66 1.86 -47.17
CA GLY A 54 1.84 2.92 -47.76
C GLY A 54 0.48 3.18 -47.06
N PRO A 55 -0.31 4.09 -47.63
CA PRO A 55 -1.36 4.82 -46.93
C PRO A 55 -2.70 4.08 -46.91
N LEU A 56 -3.38 4.11 -45.76
CA LEU A 56 -4.82 3.86 -45.67
C LEU A 56 -5.53 5.19 -45.41
N ALA A 57 -6.51 5.49 -46.25
CA ALA A 57 -7.24 6.75 -46.31
C ALA A 57 -8.27 6.89 -45.15
N PRO A 58 -8.68 8.13 -44.82
CA PRO A 58 -9.37 8.46 -43.58
C PRO A 58 -10.89 8.29 -43.71
N PHE A 59 -11.52 7.59 -42.76
CA PHE A 59 -12.95 7.62 -42.54
C PHE A 59 -13.24 8.26 -41.18
N GLY A 60 -13.89 9.42 -41.21
CA GLY A 60 -14.93 9.79 -40.23
C GLY A 60 -14.52 10.42 -38.90
N MET A 61 -13.84 11.57 -38.91
CA MET A 61 -13.89 12.51 -37.78
C MET A 61 -15.08 13.45 -37.98
N MET A 62 -16.17 13.23 -37.23
CA MET A 62 -17.24 14.21 -37.08
C MET A 62 -17.62 14.28 -35.59
N GLY A 63 -17.26 15.41 -34.97
CA GLY A 63 -17.94 15.93 -33.78
C GLY A 63 -17.37 15.60 -32.40
N MET A 64 -16.21 16.13 -32.05
CA MET A 64 -15.87 16.56 -30.67
C MET A 64 -14.84 17.69 -30.75
N GLY A 65 -15.32 18.92 -30.93
CA GLY A 65 -14.52 20.13 -30.73
C GLY A 65 -14.52 20.46 -29.24
N GLY A 66 -13.49 20.03 -28.52
CA GLY A 66 -13.31 20.22 -27.08
C GLY A 66 -11.96 19.68 -26.63
N GLY A 67 -10.86 20.27 -27.13
CA GLY A 67 -9.49 19.82 -26.85
C GLY A 67 -8.91 20.53 -25.64
N PHE A 68 -8.23 19.78 -24.75
CA PHE A 68 -7.38 20.18 -23.60
C PHE A 68 -7.95 21.21 -22.58
N MET A 69 -8.56 22.31 -23.02
CA MET A 69 -9.26 23.32 -22.22
C MET A 69 -10.38 22.74 -21.33
N ASP A 70 -11.15 21.74 -21.82
CA ASP A 70 -12.22 21.10 -21.02
C ASP A 70 -11.66 20.31 -19.81
N MET A 71 -10.46 19.75 -19.93
CA MET A 71 -9.79 19.06 -18.81
C MET A 71 -9.35 20.06 -17.72
N PHE A 72 -8.95 21.28 -18.12
CA PHE A 72 -8.60 22.35 -17.18
C PHE A 72 -9.83 22.92 -16.48
N GLY A 73 -10.97 23.05 -17.17
CA GLY A 73 -12.25 23.41 -16.56
C GLY A 73 -12.69 22.41 -15.48
N MET A 74 -12.58 21.11 -15.78
CA MET A 74 -12.85 20.02 -14.83
C MET A 74 -11.94 20.05 -13.60
N MET A 75 -10.65 20.37 -13.75
CA MET A 75 -9.72 20.47 -12.63
C MET A 75 -10.02 21.69 -11.73
N GLY A 76 -10.47 22.80 -12.32
CA GLY A 76 -10.94 23.97 -11.60
C GLY A 76 -12.19 23.69 -10.75
N GLU A 77 -13.16 22.96 -11.31
CA GLU A 77 -14.36 22.53 -10.57
C GLU A 77 -14.04 21.52 -9.46
N MET A 78 -13.11 20.60 -9.69
CA MET A 78 -12.67 19.62 -8.69
C MET A 78 -11.98 20.28 -7.49
N MET A 79 -11.13 21.29 -7.72
CA MET A 79 -10.52 22.10 -6.67
C MET A 79 -11.55 22.93 -5.90
N GLY A 80 -12.50 23.56 -6.61
CA GLY A 80 -13.59 24.31 -5.98
C GLY A 80 -14.50 23.44 -5.09
N ASN A 81 -14.65 22.17 -5.44
CA ASN A 81 -15.40 21.20 -4.64
C ASN A 81 -14.61 20.69 -3.41
N MET A 82 -13.27 20.57 -3.49
CA MET A 82 -12.43 20.27 -2.32
C MET A 82 -12.42 21.42 -1.30
N GLU A 83 -12.44 22.68 -1.76
CA GLU A 83 -12.49 23.86 -0.88
C GLU A 83 -13.79 23.97 -0.09
N ARG A 84 -14.93 23.54 -0.66
CA ARG A 84 -16.23 23.51 0.03
C ARG A 84 -16.29 22.48 1.17
N MET A 85 -15.32 21.56 1.27
CA MET A 85 -15.29 20.51 2.29
C MET A 85 -14.60 20.93 3.60
N SER A 86 -13.93 22.09 3.69
CA SER A 86 -13.29 22.56 4.93
C SER A 86 -14.23 23.44 5.77
N GLY A 87 -15.19 22.82 6.47
CA GLY A 87 -16.19 23.51 7.29
C GLY A 87 -15.73 24.12 8.62
N SER A 88 -14.42 24.38 8.84
CA SER A 88 -13.92 24.94 10.10
C SER A 88 -13.34 26.36 9.90
N PRO A 89 -13.89 27.39 10.57
CA PRO A 89 -13.47 28.79 10.40
C PRO A 89 -12.06 29.12 10.97
N ASN A 90 -11.38 28.14 11.57
CA ASN A 90 -10.02 28.26 12.12
C ASN A 90 -9.01 27.31 11.44
N CYS A 91 -9.33 26.75 10.28
CA CYS A 91 -8.42 25.88 9.54
C CYS A 91 -7.65 26.68 8.48
N GLN A 92 -6.34 26.49 8.40
CA GLN A 92 -5.55 26.94 7.26
C GLN A 92 -5.50 25.81 6.24
N THR A 93 -6.01 26.05 5.04
CA THR A 93 -5.96 25.09 3.94
C THR A 93 -5.03 25.59 2.85
N PHE A 94 -4.21 24.68 2.33
CA PHE A 94 -3.30 24.90 1.21
C PHE A 94 -3.60 23.81 0.18
N SER A 95 -3.87 24.22 -1.05
CA SER A 95 -3.95 23.32 -2.20
C SER A 95 -3.00 23.79 -3.29
N SER A 96 -2.31 22.85 -3.94
CA SER A 96 -1.48 23.14 -5.10
C SER A 96 -1.69 22.07 -6.16
N SER A 97 -1.80 22.48 -7.43
CA SER A 97 -1.81 21.60 -8.58
C SER A 97 -0.74 22.06 -9.56
N THR A 98 -0.02 21.11 -10.17
CA THR A 98 0.92 21.39 -11.25
C THR A 98 0.70 20.39 -12.38
N VAL A 99 0.47 20.90 -13.59
CA VAL A 99 0.39 20.09 -14.82
C VAL A 99 1.61 20.42 -15.66
N ILE A 100 2.36 19.39 -16.06
CA ILE A 100 3.49 19.51 -16.99
C ILE A 100 3.26 18.57 -18.16
N SER A 101 3.25 19.11 -19.38
CA SER A 101 3.21 18.30 -20.60
C SER A 101 4.48 18.49 -21.42
N TYR A 102 4.95 17.38 -22.00
CA TYR A 102 6.13 17.31 -22.86
C TYR A 102 5.73 16.70 -24.20
N SER A 103 6.15 17.29 -25.32
CA SER A 103 6.09 16.63 -26.63
C SER A 103 7.47 16.58 -27.28
N SER A 104 7.79 15.43 -27.88
CA SER A 104 9.07 15.15 -28.53
C SER A 104 8.91 14.82 -30.02
N LEU A 105 7.85 15.32 -30.67
CA LEU A 105 7.49 14.93 -32.03
C LEU A 105 8.41 15.51 -33.12
N ASP A 106 9.31 16.43 -32.78
CA ASP A 106 10.31 17.00 -33.68
C ASP A 106 11.71 16.97 -33.05
N ALA A 107 12.76 16.93 -33.88
CA ALA A 107 14.18 16.87 -33.48
C ALA A 107 14.72 18.15 -32.76
N GLY A 108 13.85 18.92 -32.11
CA GLY A 108 14.15 20.12 -31.34
C GLY A 108 14.03 19.93 -29.83
N ALA A 109 14.26 21.00 -29.07
CA ALA A 109 14.09 21.00 -27.62
C ALA A 109 12.64 20.65 -27.23
N PRO A 110 12.43 19.92 -26.12
CA PRO A 110 11.10 19.52 -25.69
C PRO A 110 10.20 20.73 -25.46
N LYS A 111 8.99 20.71 -26.04
CA LYS A 111 7.97 21.71 -25.76
C LYS A 111 7.37 21.43 -24.40
N VAL A 112 7.51 22.38 -23.49
CA VAL A 112 7.00 22.35 -22.12
C VAL A 112 5.84 23.33 -21.98
N TYR A 113 4.69 22.83 -21.54
CA TYR A 113 3.62 23.62 -20.96
C TYR A 113 3.52 23.28 -19.47
N GLN A 114 3.62 24.29 -18.62
CA GLN A 114 3.51 24.17 -17.17
C GLN A 114 2.43 25.12 -16.66
N GLN A 115 1.49 24.60 -15.88
CA GLN A 115 0.53 25.42 -15.15
C GLN A 115 0.54 25.02 -13.67
N THR A 116 0.67 26.01 -12.80
CA THR A 116 0.56 25.83 -11.34
C THR A 116 -0.59 26.67 -10.81
N SER A 117 -1.45 26.09 -9.98
CA SER A 117 -2.45 26.83 -9.21
C SER A 117 -2.26 26.53 -7.73
N GLU A 118 -2.28 27.57 -6.90
CA GLU A 118 -2.14 27.52 -5.45
C GLU A 118 -3.28 28.33 -4.81
N THR A 119 -3.94 27.77 -3.80
CA THR A 119 -4.89 28.51 -2.96
C THR A 119 -4.51 28.39 -1.50
N ARG A 120 -4.51 29.51 -0.79
CA ARG A 120 -4.36 29.57 0.68
C ARG A 120 -5.61 30.19 1.30
N THR A 121 -6.20 29.52 2.28
CA THR A 121 -7.34 30.07 3.04
C THR A 121 -6.95 30.26 4.50
N GLY A 122 -7.30 31.42 5.06
CA GLY A 122 -7.05 31.79 6.46
C GLY A 122 -8.34 32.06 7.25
N PRO A 123 -8.24 32.17 8.59
CA PRO A 123 -9.37 32.48 9.45
C PRO A 123 -10.07 33.79 9.05
N GLY A 124 -11.39 33.85 9.19
CA GLY A 124 -12.16 35.06 8.88
C GLY A 124 -12.51 35.26 7.39
N GLY A 125 -12.48 34.20 6.58
CA GLY A 125 -12.92 34.21 5.18
C GLY A 125 -11.93 34.86 4.22
N ILE A 126 -10.65 34.91 4.60
CA ILE A 126 -9.56 35.46 3.79
C ILE A 126 -9.01 34.35 2.92
N ARG A 127 -8.81 34.61 1.64
CA ARG A 127 -8.20 33.66 0.70
C ARG A 127 -7.20 34.36 -0.22
N GLU A 128 -6.10 33.68 -0.53
CA GLU A 128 -5.11 34.04 -1.54
C GLU A 128 -5.15 32.97 -2.64
N THR A 129 -5.19 33.38 -3.91
CA THR A 129 -5.09 32.47 -5.06
C THR A 129 -3.92 32.89 -5.93
N MET A 130 -3.02 31.98 -6.27
CA MET A 130 -1.91 32.23 -7.18
C MET A 130 -1.95 31.23 -8.34
N GLN A 131 -1.99 31.72 -9.57
CA GLN A 131 -1.94 30.90 -10.78
C GLN A 131 -0.76 31.33 -11.64
N SER A 132 0.09 30.39 -12.04
CA SER A 132 1.16 30.63 -12.99
C SER A 132 1.06 29.71 -14.19
N VAL A 133 1.35 30.24 -15.37
CA VAL A 133 1.40 29.50 -16.63
C VAL A 133 2.71 29.84 -17.32
N ARG A 134 3.41 28.80 -17.79
CA ARG A 134 4.58 28.92 -18.68
C ARG A 134 4.36 28.04 -19.89
N ASP A 135 4.41 28.65 -21.05
CA ASP A 135 4.35 27.97 -22.33
C ASP A 135 5.60 28.29 -23.16
N SER A 136 6.45 27.27 -23.32
CA SER A 136 7.67 27.39 -24.13
C SER A 136 7.40 27.52 -25.63
N GLU A 137 6.22 27.10 -26.11
CA GLU A 137 5.83 27.16 -27.53
C GLU A 137 5.38 28.56 -27.95
N SER A 138 4.59 29.26 -27.14
CA SER A 138 4.21 30.65 -27.41
C SER A 138 5.20 31.68 -26.84
N GLY A 139 6.03 31.27 -25.87
CA GLY A 139 6.89 32.17 -25.09
C GLY A 139 6.17 32.87 -23.95
N LEU A 140 4.90 32.54 -23.69
CA LEU A 140 4.07 33.17 -22.67
C LEU A 140 4.47 32.72 -21.25
N GLU A 141 4.70 33.69 -20.37
CA GLU A 141 4.75 33.52 -18.93
C GLU A 141 3.66 34.41 -18.31
N ARG A 142 2.79 33.83 -17.49
CA ARG A 142 1.67 34.53 -16.86
C ARG A 142 1.60 34.19 -15.38
N LEU A 143 1.32 35.18 -14.55
CA LEU A 143 1.12 35.06 -13.11
C LEU A 143 -0.11 35.87 -12.71
N ALA A 144 -1.11 35.23 -12.12
CA ALA A 144 -2.27 35.87 -11.52
C ALA A 144 -2.26 35.66 -10.01
N ILE A 145 -2.39 36.74 -9.24
CA ILE A 145 -2.51 36.71 -7.77
C ILE A 145 -3.84 37.36 -7.41
N GLY A 146 -4.65 36.67 -6.62
CA GLY A 146 -5.96 37.13 -6.17
C GLY A 146 -6.06 37.16 -4.66
N HIS A 147 -6.44 38.30 -4.10
CA HIS A 147 -6.76 38.48 -2.69
C HIS A 147 -8.28 38.50 -2.53
N HIS A 148 -8.82 37.70 -1.61
CA HIS A 148 -10.25 37.54 -1.38
C HIS A 148 -10.59 37.78 0.10
N ILE A 149 -11.68 38.52 0.37
CA ILE A 149 -12.33 38.62 1.69
C ILE A 149 -13.83 38.37 1.50
N GLY A 150 -14.31 37.18 1.89
CA GLY A 150 -15.69 36.80 1.65
C GLY A 150 -16.02 36.78 0.15
N GLU A 151 -16.99 37.58 -0.29
CA GLU A 151 -17.41 37.67 -1.70
C GLU A 151 -16.66 38.75 -2.51
N ARG A 152 -15.77 39.52 -1.88
CA ARG A 152 -14.97 40.57 -2.55
C ARG A 152 -13.59 40.04 -2.92
N ALA A 153 -13.09 40.39 -4.11
CA ALA A 153 -11.73 40.05 -4.52
C ALA A 153 -11.06 41.12 -5.40
N HIS A 154 -9.75 41.24 -5.26
CA HIS A 154 -8.87 41.99 -6.15
C HIS A 154 -7.85 41.00 -6.75
N ILE A 155 -7.81 40.90 -8.08
CA ILE A 155 -6.94 39.97 -8.82
C ILE A 155 -6.03 40.75 -9.75
N VAL A 156 -4.71 40.56 -9.60
CA VAL A 156 -3.68 41.16 -10.45
C VAL A 156 -3.06 40.06 -11.31
N GLU A 157 -3.23 40.15 -12.62
CA GLU A 157 -2.61 39.28 -13.62
C GLU A 157 -1.49 40.03 -14.35
N ARG A 158 -0.30 39.44 -14.36
CA ARG A 158 0.85 39.91 -15.13
C ARG A 158 1.22 38.86 -16.16
N SER A 159 1.37 39.27 -17.41
CA SER A 159 1.85 38.41 -18.49
C SER A 159 3.06 39.02 -19.17
N ARG A 160 3.96 38.16 -19.64
CA ARG A 160 5.11 38.52 -20.45
C ARG A 160 5.30 37.48 -21.54
N ASN A 161 5.53 37.94 -22.76
CA ASN A 161 5.95 37.06 -23.85
C ASN A 161 7.47 37.16 -24.03
N ARG A 162 8.19 36.06 -23.81
CA ARG A 162 9.66 35.99 -23.96
C ARG A 162 10.15 36.11 -25.40
N ARG A 163 9.29 35.86 -26.39
CA ARG A 163 9.65 35.93 -27.82
C ARG A 163 9.46 37.32 -28.40
N THR A 164 8.38 38.00 -28.04
CA THR A 164 8.08 39.36 -28.54
C THR A 164 8.58 40.46 -27.62
N GLY A 165 8.78 40.16 -26.33
CA GLY A 165 9.19 41.13 -25.31
C GLY A 165 8.01 41.86 -24.66
N ASP A 166 6.78 41.64 -25.14
CA ASP A 166 5.57 42.31 -24.66
C ASP A 166 5.29 41.97 -23.19
N ARG A 167 4.80 42.97 -22.46
CA ARG A 167 4.38 42.86 -21.06
C ARG A 167 3.00 43.47 -20.91
N GLU A 168 2.11 42.77 -20.23
CA GLU A 168 0.76 43.26 -19.90
C GLU A 168 0.49 43.04 -18.42
N GLU A 169 -0.15 44.02 -17.79
CA GLU A 169 -0.72 43.89 -16.45
C GLU A 169 -2.21 44.19 -16.55
N ARG A 170 -3.03 43.32 -15.96
CA ARG A 170 -4.47 43.44 -15.88
C ARG A 170 -4.92 43.27 -14.45
N GLN A 171 -5.83 44.13 -14.02
CA GLN A 171 -6.46 44.05 -12.71
C GLN A 171 -7.96 43.77 -12.90
N ASP A 172 -8.47 42.81 -12.14
CA ASP A 172 -9.88 42.44 -12.12
C ASP A 172 -10.42 42.58 -10.68
N PHE A 173 -11.59 43.20 -10.55
CA PHE A 173 -12.25 43.45 -9.26
C PHE A 173 -13.59 42.70 -9.21
N ILE A 174 -13.81 41.92 -8.15
CA ILE A 174 -15.05 41.17 -7.93
C ILE A 174 -15.77 41.77 -6.73
N ASN A 175 -17.00 42.25 -6.93
CA ASN A 175 -17.82 42.89 -5.89
C ASN A 175 -17.10 44.03 -5.14
N LEU A 176 -16.21 44.73 -5.84
CA LEU A 176 -15.35 45.80 -5.32
C LEU A 176 -15.20 46.83 -6.43
N ASP A 177 -15.31 48.12 -6.11
CA ASP A 177 -15.03 49.19 -7.07
C ASP A 177 -13.51 49.44 -7.15
N GLU A 178 -13.00 49.80 -8.33
CA GLU A 178 -11.56 50.07 -8.55
C GLU A 178 -11.01 51.12 -7.57
N SER A 179 -11.80 52.13 -7.19
CA SER A 179 -11.42 53.15 -6.20
C SER A 179 -11.27 52.63 -4.77
N GLU A 180 -11.74 51.42 -4.49
CA GLU A 180 -11.70 50.77 -3.17
C GLU A 180 -10.58 49.71 -3.07
N ALA A 181 -9.85 49.46 -4.17
CA ALA A 181 -8.82 48.42 -4.29
C ALA A 181 -7.71 48.56 -3.24
N ASP A 182 -7.14 49.76 -3.08
CA ASP A 182 -6.05 50.01 -2.14
C ASP A 182 -6.49 49.77 -0.69
N ALA A 183 -7.69 50.23 -0.33
CA ALA A 183 -8.27 50.03 0.99
C ALA A 183 -8.60 48.56 1.25
N PHE A 184 -9.08 47.83 0.24
CA PHE A 184 -9.32 46.39 0.31
C PHE A 184 -8.03 45.59 0.51
N ASP A 185 -6.94 45.93 -0.20
CA ASP A 185 -5.66 45.24 -0.04
C ASP A 185 -5.01 45.54 1.33
N GLU A 186 -5.16 46.75 1.85
CA GLU A 186 -4.78 47.08 3.23
C GLU A 186 -5.60 46.28 4.26
N GLU A 187 -6.92 46.16 4.06
CA GLU A 187 -7.79 45.34 4.91
C GLU A 187 -7.37 43.86 4.86
N TRP A 188 -7.09 43.32 3.67
CA TRP A 188 -6.66 41.94 3.47
C TRP A 188 -5.34 41.66 4.18
N ARG A 189 -4.33 42.55 4.02
CA ARG A 189 -3.05 42.49 4.73
C ARG A 189 -3.21 42.60 6.25
N GLY A 190 -4.10 43.47 6.71
CA GLY A 190 -4.38 43.69 8.14
C GLY A 190 -5.02 42.47 8.81
N ARG A 191 -5.89 41.75 8.11
CA ARG A 191 -6.50 40.51 8.63
C ARG A 191 -5.54 39.32 8.57
N GLY A 192 -4.61 39.28 7.61
CA GLY A 192 -3.59 38.21 7.47
C GLY A 192 -2.45 38.23 8.50
N THR A 193 -2.24 39.34 9.23
CA THR A 193 -1.07 39.54 10.11
C THR A 193 -1.34 39.37 11.61
N GLY A 194 -2.58 39.10 12.02
CA GLY A 194 -3.00 38.90 13.41
C GLY A 194 -2.63 37.54 14.02
N ARG A 195 -1.35 37.13 13.99
CA ARG A 195 -0.64 36.14 14.86
C ARG A 195 0.73 35.71 14.31
N TYR A 196 1.45 36.59 13.61
CA TYR A 196 2.86 36.38 13.31
C TYR A 196 3.66 37.62 13.75
N ALA A 197 4.02 37.66 15.03
CA ALA A 197 5.12 38.52 15.47
C ALA A 197 6.44 37.78 15.16
N PRO A 198 7.32 38.33 14.30
CA PRO A 198 8.63 37.73 14.10
C PRO A 198 9.43 37.80 15.42
N PRO A 199 10.24 36.79 15.77
CA PRO A 199 11.11 36.89 16.93
C PRO A 199 12.07 38.06 16.72
N VAL A 200 12.06 38.96 17.70
CA VAL A 200 12.99 40.09 17.84
C VAL A 200 14.42 39.57 17.65
N GLN A 201 15.10 40.09 16.62
CA GLN A 201 16.54 39.89 16.41
C GLN A 201 17.29 40.38 17.65
N ARG A 202 17.92 39.46 18.38
CA ARG A 202 19.01 39.83 19.29
C ARG A 202 20.26 40.10 18.44
N PRO A 203 21.02 41.18 18.71
CA PRO A 203 22.16 41.54 17.88
C PRO A 203 23.23 40.45 17.91
N HIS A 204 23.74 40.12 16.72
CA HIS A 204 24.90 39.27 16.52
C HIS A 204 26.10 39.83 17.29
N GLN A 205 26.50 39.18 18.38
CA GLN A 205 27.86 39.29 18.87
C GLN A 205 28.75 38.48 17.95
N VAL A 206 29.65 39.19 17.27
CA VAL A 206 30.81 38.63 16.58
C VAL A 206 31.66 37.95 17.65
N ILE A 207 31.73 36.62 17.64
CA ILE A 207 32.74 35.86 18.36
C ILE A 207 33.89 35.65 17.39
N ASP A 208 34.94 36.44 17.63
CA ASP A 208 36.28 36.32 17.07
C ASP A 208 36.85 34.91 17.35
N MET A 209 37.20 34.17 16.30
CA MET A 209 37.94 32.90 16.41
C MET A 209 39.44 33.17 16.42
N SER A 210 39.91 33.91 17.42
CA SER A 210 41.32 34.00 17.77
C SER A 210 41.65 32.95 18.85
N LEU A 211 42.51 32.00 18.48
CA LEU A 211 43.11 31.01 19.37
C LEU A 211 43.95 31.73 20.45
N PRO A 212 43.81 31.38 21.74
CA PRO A 212 44.83 31.73 22.73
C PRO A 212 45.86 30.60 22.85
N ASP A 213 47.11 30.95 22.55
CA ASP A 213 48.32 30.28 23.03
C ASP A 213 48.24 30.01 24.54
N THR A 214 48.36 28.75 24.94
CA THR A 214 48.85 28.41 26.28
C THR A 214 49.87 27.27 26.18
N ALA A 215 51.13 27.66 26.30
CA ALA A 215 52.25 26.78 26.51
C ALA A 215 52.20 26.15 27.92
N SER A 216 52.61 24.89 28.03
CA SER A 216 53.26 24.30 29.22
C SER A 216 53.85 22.92 28.86
N PRO A 217 54.93 22.48 29.54
CA PRO A 217 56.10 21.92 28.88
C PRO A 217 56.16 20.39 28.81
N THR A 218 57.00 19.92 27.87
CA THR A 218 57.56 18.57 27.83
C THR A 218 58.43 18.26 29.05
N PRO A 219 58.59 16.97 29.37
CA PRO A 219 59.95 16.47 29.42
C PRO A 219 60.15 15.13 28.68
N ASP A 220 61.38 14.98 28.21
CA ASP A 220 61.96 13.87 27.45
C ASP A 220 62.13 12.56 28.27
N PRO A 221 62.50 11.43 27.61
CA PRO A 221 62.29 10.08 28.11
C PRO A 221 63.48 9.49 28.88
N ALA A 222 63.21 8.60 29.83
CA ALA A 222 64.18 7.62 30.31
C ALA A 222 63.51 6.40 31.01
N THR A 223 63.64 5.24 30.36
CA THR A 223 63.94 3.89 30.88
C THR A 223 63.22 3.23 32.06
N THR A 224 63.15 1.89 31.92
CA THR A 224 62.76 0.80 32.86
C THR A 224 61.26 0.51 32.89
N GLY A 225 60.74 -0.69 32.60
CA GLY A 225 61.35 -2.00 32.48
C GLY A 225 60.79 -2.92 33.56
N GLU A 226 59.51 -3.31 33.47
CA GLU A 226 58.99 -4.42 34.28
C GLU A 226 57.76 -5.07 33.63
N LYS A 227 57.89 -6.37 33.32
CA LYS A 227 56.85 -7.25 32.81
C LYS A 227 56.09 -7.86 33.98
N MET A 228 54.76 -7.77 33.98
CA MET A 228 53.86 -8.62 34.77
C MET A 228 52.67 -9.03 33.87
N PRO A 229 52.06 -10.20 34.13
CA PRO A 229 51.70 -11.14 33.07
C PRO A 229 50.34 -10.88 32.41
N HIS A 230 50.26 -11.28 31.14
CA HIS A 230 49.04 -11.36 30.35
C HIS A 230 47.99 -12.25 31.03
N SER A 231 46.92 -11.61 31.51
CA SER A 231 45.61 -12.25 31.63
C SER A 231 45.02 -12.34 30.23
N THR A 232 45.01 -13.55 29.68
CA THR A 232 44.31 -13.88 28.43
C THR A 232 42.82 -13.70 28.67
N ARG A 233 42.33 -12.48 28.47
CA ARG A 233 40.90 -12.20 28.34
C ARG A 233 40.47 -12.92 27.06
N LEU A 234 39.84 -14.08 27.22
CA LEU A 234 38.99 -14.66 26.18
C LEU A 234 37.91 -13.61 25.89
N GLN A 235 38.17 -12.74 24.92
CA GLN A 235 37.11 -12.00 24.24
C GLN A 235 36.30 -13.05 23.48
N THR A 236 35.32 -13.62 24.17
CA THR A 236 34.09 -14.02 23.49
C THR A 236 33.58 -12.76 22.82
N ASN A 237 33.88 -12.59 21.53
CA ASN A 237 33.16 -11.66 20.66
C ASN A 237 31.69 -12.13 20.69
N CYS A 238 30.95 -11.65 21.70
CA CYS A 238 29.51 -11.69 21.70
C CYS A 238 29.09 -10.65 20.65
N ARG A 239 29.21 -11.02 19.37
CA ARG A 239 28.61 -10.24 18.29
C ARG A 239 27.13 -10.17 18.61
N MET A 240 26.64 -9.00 18.97
CA MET A 240 25.21 -8.82 19.23
C MET A 240 24.48 -9.04 17.90
N SER A 241 23.68 -10.11 17.85
CA SER A 241 22.87 -10.47 16.68
C SER A 241 21.86 -9.40 16.33
N ILE A 242 21.23 -8.80 17.34
CA ILE A 242 20.29 -7.68 17.24
C ILE A 242 20.95 -6.47 17.90
N VAL A 243 21.06 -5.38 17.15
CA VAL A 243 21.65 -4.12 17.62
C VAL A 243 20.56 -3.19 18.17
N ASN A 244 19.43 -3.11 17.48
CA ASN A 244 18.31 -2.25 17.86
C ASN A 244 16.99 -2.74 17.24
N ILE A 245 15.89 -2.51 17.93
CA ILE A 245 14.53 -2.70 17.40
C ILE A 245 13.78 -1.40 17.64
N PHE A 246 13.14 -0.88 16.59
CA PHE A 246 12.36 0.34 16.65
C PHE A 246 11.04 0.17 15.89
N ALA A 247 9.94 0.52 16.52
CA ALA A 247 8.61 0.50 15.94
C ALA A 247 8.06 1.90 15.72
N ARG A 248 7.23 2.03 14.69
CA ARG A 248 6.47 3.23 14.36
C ARG A 248 5.06 2.90 13.90
N GLU A 249 4.22 3.92 13.91
CA GLU A 249 2.88 3.86 13.32
C GLU A 249 2.95 4.29 11.85
N ILE A 250 2.41 3.46 10.95
CA ILE A 250 2.17 3.76 9.53
C ILE A 250 0.67 3.59 9.22
N LEU A 251 0.25 3.76 7.97
CA LEU A 251 -1.14 3.53 7.55
C LEU A 251 -1.25 2.28 6.67
N ASP A 252 -2.32 1.50 6.89
CA ASP A 252 -2.74 0.42 6.01
C ASP A 252 -3.43 0.94 4.74
N SER A 253 -3.81 0.04 3.84
CA SER A 253 -4.44 0.31 2.55
C SER A 253 -5.85 0.93 2.66
N ARG A 254 -6.44 0.93 3.86
CA ARG A 254 -7.73 1.56 4.19
C ARG A 254 -7.53 2.89 4.93
N GLY A 255 -6.29 3.33 5.12
CA GLY A 255 -5.93 4.56 5.83
C GLY A 255 -6.07 4.45 7.36
N ASN A 256 -6.13 3.24 7.92
CA ASN A 256 -6.10 3.05 9.37
C ASN A 256 -4.66 2.86 9.86
N PRO A 257 -4.32 3.30 11.08
CA PRO A 257 -3.01 3.04 11.65
C PRO A 257 -2.64 1.55 11.73
N THR A 258 -1.38 1.21 11.54
CA THR A 258 -0.82 -0.11 11.84
C THR A 258 0.65 -0.01 12.27
N VAL A 259 1.21 -1.12 12.77
CA VAL A 259 2.57 -1.21 13.31
C VAL A 259 3.56 -1.54 12.19
N GLU A 260 4.66 -0.79 12.14
CA GLU A 260 5.87 -1.13 11.38
C GLU A 260 7.06 -1.24 12.33
N VAL A 261 7.93 -2.23 12.11
CA VAL A 261 9.11 -2.52 12.92
C VAL A 261 10.37 -2.53 12.06
N ASP A 262 11.38 -1.79 12.48
CA ASP A 262 12.76 -1.85 11.98
C ASP A 262 13.63 -2.61 12.99
N LEU A 263 14.23 -3.70 12.54
CA LEU A 263 15.26 -4.44 13.28
C LEU A 263 16.62 -4.18 12.63
N HIS A 264 17.61 -3.81 13.43
CA HIS A 264 18.97 -3.55 12.98
C HIS A 264 19.91 -4.67 13.42
N THR A 265 20.73 -5.17 12.50
CA THR A 265 21.86 -6.06 12.78
C THR A 265 23.12 -5.49 12.11
N GLU A 266 24.27 -6.16 12.24
CA GLU A 266 25.47 -5.82 11.47
C GLU A 266 25.26 -5.92 9.93
N LYS A 267 24.21 -6.62 9.48
CA LYS A 267 23.85 -6.77 8.06
C LYS A 267 23.01 -5.61 7.52
N GLY A 268 22.44 -4.77 8.39
CA GLY A 268 21.62 -3.62 8.00
C GLY A 268 20.28 -3.54 8.73
N LEU A 269 19.33 -2.83 8.11
CA LEU A 269 17.99 -2.58 8.60
C LEU A 269 17.00 -3.52 7.90
N PHE A 270 16.20 -4.23 8.68
CA PHE A 270 15.15 -5.15 8.23
C PHE A 270 13.80 -4.65 8.71
N ARG A 271 12.89 -4.39 7.77
CA ARG A 271 11.60 -3.76 8.05
C ARG A 271 10.45 -4.73 7.84
N ALA A 272 9.49 -4.72 8.75
CA ALA A 272 8.23 -5.42 8.56
C ALA A 272 7.03 -4.59 9.02
N ALA A 273 5.92 -4.68 8.28
CA ALA A 273 4.66 -4.06 8.64
C ALA A 273 3.56 -5.12 8.88
N VAL A 274 2.61 -4.79 9.74
CA VAL A 274 1.57 -5.72 10.17
C VAL A 274 0.24 -5.41 9.47
N PRO A 275 -0.42 -6.40 8.85
CA PRO A 275 -1.74 -6.20 8.26
C PRO A 275 -2.86 -6.22 9.33
N SER A 276 -4.05 -5.73 8.99
CA SER A 276 -5.23 -5.69 9.85
C SER A 276 -6.50 -6.15 9.11
N GLY A 277 -7.38 -6.88 9.80
CA GLY A 277 -8.64 -7.40 9.27
C GLY A 277 -9.79 -6.38 9.22
N ALA A 278 -10.86 -6.70 8.49
CA ALA A 278 -12.18 -6.03 8.58
C ALA A 278 -13.15 -6.93 9.35
N SER A 279 -13.39 -8.12 8.81
CA SER A 279 -14.04 -9.24 9.46
C SER A 279 -12.95 -10.05 10.18
N THR A 280 -13.12 -10.16 11.49
CA THR A 280 -12.15 -10.81 12.39
C THR A 280 -12.90 -11.86 13.19
N GLY A 281 -12.53 -13.12 13.02
CA GLY A 281 -13.04 -14.21 13.85
C GLY A 281 -12.84 -13.91 15.34
N ILE A 282 -13.78 -14.33 16.17
CA ILE A 282 -13.79 -13.98 17.61
C ILE A 282 -12.65 -14.66 18.38
N TYR A 283 -11.98 -15.63 17.76
CA TYR A 283 -10.90 -16.42 18.32
C TYR A 283 -9.50 -15.98 17.87
N GLU A 284 -9.39 -14.92 17.04
CA GLU A 284 -8.08 -14.38 16.62
C GLU A 284 -7.25 -13.89 17.82
N ALA A 285 -5.92 -13.91 17.68
CA ALA A 285 -5.03 -13.19 18.56
C ALA A 285 -5.35 -11.68 18.53
N LEU A 286 -5.24 -11.02 19.68
CA LEU A 286 -5.77 -9.67 19.84
C LEU A 286 -4.92 -8.63 19.09
N GLU A 287 -5.51 -7.92 18.13
CA GLU A 287 -4.93 -6.68 17.60
C GLU A 287 -5.12 -5.53 18.61
N LEU A 288 -4.03 -5.05 19.21
CA LEU A 288 -4.11 -3.98 20.21
C LEU A 288 -4.29 -2.61 19.55
N ARG A 289 -5.42 -1.98 19.84
CA ARG A 289 -5.78 -0.61 19.43
C ARG A 289 -5.83 0.34 20.63
N ASP A 290 -5.61 1.62 20.38
CA ASP A 290 -5.56 2.64 21.44
C ASP A 290 -6.93 2.90 22.09
N GLY A 291 -8.02 2.82 21.32
CA GLY A 291 -9.39 3.08 21.78
C GLY A 291 -9.73 4.57 21.96
N ASP A 292 -8.79 5.48 21.69
CA ASP A 292 -9.00 6.92 21.76
C ASP A 292 -9.83 7.42 20.56
N LYS A 293 -11.13 7.65 20.79
CA LYS A 293 -12.07 8.10 19.74
C LYS A 293 -11.67 9.44 19.11
N THR A 294 -10.85 10.25 19.77
CA THR A 294 -10.39 11.55 19.25
C THR A 294 -9.25 11.42 18.23
N ARG A 295 -8.58 10.27 18.17
CA ARG A 295 -7.45 10.00 17.26
C ARG A 295 -7.72 8.78 16.40
N TYR A 296 -7.68 8.95 15.08
CA TYR A 296 -7.95 7.87 14.11
C TYR A 296 -9.24 7.07 14.42
N LYS A 297 -10.27 7.73 14.95
CA LYS A 297 -11.55 7.11 15.32
C LYS A 297 -11.39 5.92 16.30
N GLY A 298 -10.40 5.96 17.20
CA GLY A 298 -10.13 4.87 18.15
C GLY A 298 -9.13 3.82 17.65
N LYS A 299 -8.66 3.91 16.41
CA LYS A 299 -7.84 2.90 15.75
C LYS A 299 -6.33 3.17 15.82
N GLY A 300 -5.86 4.12 16.62
CA GLY A 300 -4.42 4.30 16.85
C GLY A 300 -3.74 3.02 17.35
N VAL A 301 -2.43 2.90 17.13
CA VAL A 301 -1.61 1.76 17.60
C VAL A 301 -0.43 2.20 18.45
N THR A 302 -0.52 3.37 19.08
CA THR A 302 0.59 3.93 19.89
C THR A 302 0.94 3.05 21.09
N LYS A 303 -0.04 2.37 21.69
CA LYS A 303 0.21 1.38 22.76
C LYS A 303 1.02 0.18 22.26
N ALA A 304 0.64 -0.36 21.10
CA ALA A 304 1.34 -1.49 20.48
C ALA A 304 2.79 -1.10 20.11
N VAL A 305 2.98 0.10 19.55
CA VAL A 305 4.30 0.68 19.27
C VAL A 305 5.13 0.85 20.55
N SER A 306 4.54 1.35 21.65
CA SER A 306 5.25 1.49 22.93
C SER A 306 5.67 0.15 23.53
N HIS A 307 4.85 -0.90 23.41
CA HIS A 307 5.24 -2.23 23.88
C HIS A 307 6.48 -2.76 23.14
N ILE A 308 6.63 -2.45 21.85
CA ILE A 308 7.83 -2.81 21.11
C ILE A 308 9.03 -1.98 21.57
N ASN A 309 8.90 -0.65 21.56
CA ASN A 309 10.03 0.24 21.83
C ASN A 309 10.52 0.17 23.28
N ASP A 310 9.60 0.07 24.24
CA ASP A 310 9.92 0.21 25.66
C ASP A 310 10.09 -1.14 26.37
N THR A 311 9.63 -2.24 25.77
CA THR A 311 9.63 -3.57 26.43
C THR A 311 10.27 -4.66 25.57
N LEU A 312 9.69 -5.00 24.41
CA LEU A 312 10.18 -6.12 23.58
C LEU A 312 11.56 -5.84 23.00
N GLY A 313 11.78 -4.66 22.43
CA GLY A 313 13.04 -4.26 21.80
C GLY A 313 14.25 -4.35 22.74
N PRO A 314 14.20 -3.72 23.93
CA PRO A 314 15.25 -3.84 24.94
C PRO A 314 15.49 -5.29 25.39
N ALA A 315 14.43 -6.06 25.64
CA ALA A 315 14.54 -7.44 26.12
C ALA A 315 15.20 -8.36 25.08
N LEU A 316 14.79 -8.28 23.82
CA LEU A 316 15.35 -9.12 22.75
C LEU A 316 16.80 -8.75 22.41
N THR A 317 17.13 -7.46 22.46
CA THR A 317 18.51 -6.99 22.30
C THR A 317 19.40 -7.51 23.43
N GLN A 318 18.93 -7.45 24.68
CA GLN A 318 19.67 -7.94 25.85
C GLN A 318 19.79 -9.47 25.89
N ALA A 319 18.82 -10.20 25.35
CA ALA A 319 18.84 -11.66 25.32
C ALA A 319 20.02 -12.22 24.50
N GLY A 320 20.55 -11.45 23.53
CA GLY A 320 21.71 -11.86 22.73
C GLY A 320 21.45 -13.10 21.87
N ILE A 321 20.18 -13.42 21.57
CA ILE A 321 19.78 -14.59 20.79
C ILE A 321 19.95 -14.27 19.30
N SER A 322 20.56 -15.18 18.54
CA SER A 322 20.74 -15.02 17.09
C SER A 322 19.40 -14.86 16.37
N VAL A 323 19.33 -13.98 15.36
CA VAL A 323 18.17 -13.84 14.46
C VAL A 323 17.89 -15.11 13.64
N LEU A 324 18.84 -16.04 13.59
CA LEU A 324 18.65 -17.37 12.99
C LEU A 324 17.75 -18.28 13.84
N GLU A 325 17.58 -17.97 15.12
CA GLU A 325 16.82 -18.77 16.08
C GLU A 325 15.38 -18.25 16.20
N GLN A 326 14.66 -18.22 15.07
CA GLN A 326 13.28 -17.69 14.97
C GLN A 326 12.37 -18.23 16.08
N GLU A 327 12.38 -19.55 16.29
CA GLU A 327 11.55 -20.20 17.32
C GLU A 327 11.90 -19.74 18.74
N LYS A 328 13.18 -19.54 19.06
CA LYS A 328 13.58 -19.08 20.40
C LYS A 328 13.15 -17.64 20.66
N LEU A 329 13.28 -16.77 19.66
CA LEU A 329 12.87 -15.37 19.77
C LEU A 329 11.34 -15.23 19.83
N ASP A 330 10.61 -15.98 19.00
CA ASP A 330 9.15 -16.01 19.03
C ASP A 330 8.63 -16.54 20.38
N ASN A 331 9.19 -17.65 20.87
CA ASN A 331 8.81 -18.20 22.18
C ASN A 331 9.10 -17.22 23.32
N LEU A 332 10.23 -16.51 23.28
CA LEU A 332 10.54 -15.47 24.28
C LEU A 332 9.48 -14.36 24.27
N MET A 333 9.04 -13.88 23.10
CA MET A 333 7.99 -12.86 23.03
C MET A 333 6.64 -13.38 23.54
N ILE A 334 6.29 -14.64 23.21
CA ILE A 334 5.08 -15.31 23.70
C ILE A 334 5.11 -15.44 25.23
N GLU A 335 6.22 -15.88 25.80
CA GLU A 335 6.40 -16.01 27.26
C GLU A 335 6.35 -14.65 27.97
N MET A 336 6.93 -13.61 27.38
CA MET A 336 6.88 -12.25 27.92
C MET A 336 5.46 -11.66 27.91
N ASP A 337 4.67 -11.97 26.88
CA ASP A 337 3.25 -11.62 26.83
C ASP A 337 2.47 -12.39 27.90
N GLY A 338 2.64 -13.72 27.93
CA GLY A 338 2.09 -14.60 28.96
C GLY A 338 0.57 -14.81 28.89
N THR A 339 -0.08 -14.44 27.79
CA THR A 339 -1.52 -14.65 27.58
C THR A 339 -1.78 -15.57 26.38
N ASP A 340 -2.89 -16.32 26.41
CA ASP A 340 -3.26 -17.26 25.34
C ASP A 340 -3.49 -16.58 23.98
N ASN A 341 -3.96 -15.33 23.97
CA ASN A 341 -4.33 -14.59 22.77
C ASN A 341 -3.47 -13.35 22.51
N LYS A 342 -2.28 -13.26 23.12
CA LYS A 342 -1.34 -12.14 22.95
C LYS A 342 -1.94 -10.78 23.35
N SER A 343 -2.84 -10.76 24.32
CA SER A 343 -3.61 -9.57 24.71
C SER A 343 -2.85 -8.57 25.58
N LYS A 344 -1.70 -8.96 26.16
CA LYS A 344 -0.91 -8.03 26.98
C LYS A 344 -0.14 -7.04 26.11
N PHE A 345 0.53 -7.51 25.06
CA PHE A 345 1.27 -6.64 24.14
C PHE A 345 0.51 -6.35 22.85
N GLY A 346 -0.44 -7.20 22.47
CA GLY A 346 -1.05 -7.19 21.16
C GLY A 346 -0.29 -8.10 20.18
N ALA A 347 -1.03 -8.91 19.44
CA ALA A 347 -0.50 -9.74 18.37
C ALA A 347 0.20 -8.90 17.29
N ASN A 348 -0.27 -7.67 17.06
CA ASN A 348 0.36 -6.72 16.15
C ASN A 348 1.73 -6.22 16.63
N SER A 349 1.98 -6.16 17.93
CA SER A 349 3.33 -5.86 18.45
C SER A 349 4.29 -7.01 18.22
N ILE A 350 3.87 -8.22 18.60
CA ILE A 350 4.71 -9.42 18.55
C ILE A 350 5.00 -9.81 17.09
N LEU A 351 3.99 -9.77 16.22
CA LEU A 351 4.15 -10.16 14.83
C LEU A 351 5.11 -9.25 14.08
N GLY A 352 5.03 -7.92 14.26
CA GLY A 352 5.92 -6.98 13.56
C GLY A 352 7.39 -7.28 13.84
N VAL A 353 7.72 -7.61 15.10
CA VAL A 353 9.06 -8.02 15.50
C VAL A 353 9.41 -9.40 14.92
N SER A 354 8.51 -10.36 15.01
CA SER A 354 8.68 -11.74 14.48
C SER A 354 9.03 -11.76 12.98
N LEU A 355 8.33 -10.95 12.17
CA LEU A 355 8.57 -10.83 10.74
C LEU A 355 9.92 -10.15 10.44
N ALA A 356 10.27 -9.09 11.19
CA ALA A 356 11.54 -8.39 11.03
C ALA A 356 12.74 -9.29 11.40
N ILE A 357 12.60 -10.14 12.43
CA ILE A 357 13.57 -11.18 12.78
C ILE A 357 13.75 -12.15 11.62
N CYS A 358 12.66 -12.65 11.02
CA CYS A 358 12.72 -13.61 9.91
C CYS A 358 13.47 -13.02 8.70
N LYS A 359 13.20 -11.75 8.37
CA LYS A 359 13.92 -11.01 7.32
C LYS A 359 15.41 -10.85 7.63
N ALA A 360 15.75 -10.53 8.88
CA ALA A 360 17.14 -10.45 9.32
C ALA A 360 17.84 -11.81 9.30
N GLY A 361 17.13 -12.88 9.67
CA GLY A 361 17.62 -14.26 9.61
C GLY A 361 17.97 -14.71 8.20
N ALA A 362 17.18 -14.32 7.20
CA ALA A 362 17.49 -14.58 5.80
C ALA A 362 18.81 -13.89 5.36
N ALA A 363 18.97 -12.62 5.69
CA ALA A 363 20.16 -11.86 5.37
C ALA A 363 21.41 -12.32 6.14
N GLU A 364 21.26 -12.78 7.37
CA GLU A 364 22.34 -13.37 8.16
C GLU A 364 22.83 -14.69 7.52
N LYS A 365 21.92 -15.52 7.01
CA LYS A 365 22.25 -16.71 6.21
C LYS A 365 22.80 -16.38 4.81
N GLY A 366 22.56 -15.17 4.30
CA GLY A 366 22.91 -14.80 2.93
C GLY A 366 22.03 -15.48 1.87
N VAL A 367 20.76 -15.74 2.18
CA VAL A 367 19.78 -16.36 1.28
C VAL A 367 18.53 -15.49 1.12
N PRO A 368 17.76 -15.65 0.03
CA PRO A 368 16.45 -15.00 -0.12
C PRO A 368 15.48 -15.40 1.01
N LEU A 369 14.50 -14.55 1.30
CA LEU A 369 13.56 -14.76 2.41
C LEU A 369 12.75 -16.05 2.25
N TYR A 370 12.20 -16.34 1.06
CA TYR A 370 11.48 -17.60 0.82
C TYR A 370 12.33 -18.84 1.12
N ARG A 371 13.64 -18.81 0.86
CA ARG A 371 14.56 -19.92 1.14
C ARG A 371 14.82 -20.05 2.64
N HIS A 372 14.98 -18.94 3.35
CA HIS A 372 15.08 -18.96 4.81
C HIS A 372 13.81 -19.53 5.46
N ILE A 373 12.62 -19.13 5.00
CA ILE A 373 11.34 -19.65 5.46
C ILE A 373 11.23 -21.15 5.16
N ALA A 374 11.63 -21.59 3.96
CA ALA A 374 11.65 -23.01 3.62
C ALA A 374 12.54 -23.83 4.56
N ASP A 375 13.70 -23.31 4.94
CA ASP A 375 14.57 -23.97 5.94
C ASP A 375 13.89 -24.08 7.31
N LEU A 376 13.19 -23.02 7.75
CA LEU A 376 12.46 -23.02 9.02
C LEU A 376 11.31 -24.03 9.00
N ALA A 377 10.64 -24.19 7.86
CA ALA A 377 9.55 -25.15 7.68
C ALA A 377 10.04 -26.60 7.48
N GLY A 378 11.28 -26.78 7.01
CA GLY A 378 11.85 -28.08 6.63
C GLY A 378 11.55 -28.48 5.19
N ASN A 379 11.29 -27.52 4.30
CA ASN A 379 10.93 -27.75 2.91
C ASN A 379 12.15 -27.72 1.99
N GLY A 380 12.32 -28.74 1.15
CA GLY A 380 13.42 -28.84 0.19
C GLY A 380 13.11 -28.14 -1.13
N GLU A 381 12.21 -28.76 -1.92
CA GLU A 381 11.78 -28.28 -3.24
C GLU A 381 10.67 -27.25 -3.11
N LEU A 382 10.82 -26.14 -3.83
CA LEU A 382 9.91 -24.99 -3.75
C LEU A 382 8.85 -25.02 -4.85
N VAL A 383 7.68 -24.47 -4.56
CA VAL A 383 6.56 -24.40 -5.50
C VAL A 383 5.97 -22.98 -5.49
N LEU A 384 5.72 -22.45 -6.69
CA LEU A 384 4.99 -21.20 -6.91
C LEU A 384 3.48 -21.46 -6.82
N PRO A 385 2.73 -20.58 -6.12
CA PRO A 385 1.33 -20.81 -5.85
C PRO A 385 0.42 -20.46 -7.02
N VAL A 386 -0.77 -21.06 -7.09
CA VAL A 386 -1.89 -20.48 -7.84
C VAL A 386 -2.41 -19.24 -7.11
N PRO A 387 -2.47 -18.07 -7.75
CA PRO A 387 -3.10 -16.89 -7.17
C PRO A 387 -4.64 -17.00 -7.24
N ALA A 388 -5.31 -16.81 -6.11
CA ALA A 388 -6.75 -16.62 -6.02
C ALA A 388 -7.06 -15.12 -6.00
N PHE A 389 -7.43 -14.58 -7.16
CA PHE A 389 -7.68 -13.16 -7.34
C PHE A 389 -9.11 -12.81 -6.93
N ASN A 390 -9.31 -12.06 -5.86
CA ASN A 390 -10.63 -11.53 -5.48
C ASN A 390 -11.09 -10.46 -6.48
N VAL A 391 -11.98 -10.80 -7.41
CA VAL A 391 -12.34 -9.91 -8.55
C VAL A 391 -13.71 -9.25 -8.40
N ILE A 392 -14.59 -9.77 -7.53
CA ILE A 392 -15.83 -9.12 -7.12
C ILE A 392 -15.92 -9.17 -5.60
N ASN A 393 -16.15 -8.02 -4.98
CA ASN A 393 -16.31 -7.87 -3.53
C ASN A 393 -17.79 -7.72 -3.16
N GLY A 394 -18.20 -8.42 -2.11
CA GLY A 394 -19.46 -8.26 -1.40
C GLY A 394 -19.23 -8.17 0.10
N GLY A 395 -20.18 -8.69 0.89
CA GLY A 395 -20.09 -8.77 2.35
C GLY A 395 -19.71 -7.44 3.00
N SER A 396 -18.81 -7.51 3.98
CA SER A 396 -18.27 -6.35 4.72
C SER A 396 -17.20 -5.57 3.93
N HIS A 397 -16.76 -6.07 2.77
CA HIS A 397 -15.73 -5.45 1.92
C HIS A 397 -16.29 -4.48 0.86
N ALA A 398 -17.62 -4.40 0.71
CA ALA A 398 -18.26 -3.55 -0.30
C ALA A 398 -19.62 -2.98 0.14
N GLY A 399 -19.89 -1.73 -0.24
CA GLY A 399 -21.14 -1.03 -0.02
C GLY A 399 -22.29 -1.43 -0.96
N ASN A 400 -22.40 -2.72 -1.32
CA ASN A 400 -23.47 -3.30 -2.13
C ASN A 400 -24.39 -4.20 -1.27
N ARG A 401 -25.37 -4.90 -1.87
CA ARG A 401 -26.25 -5.85 -1.15
C ARG A 401 -25.74 -7.29 -1.08
N LEU A 402 -24.80 -7.65 -1.95
CA LEU A 402 -24.20 -8.96 -2.05
C LEU A 402 -23.69 -9.46 -0.69
N ALA A 403 -24.23 -10.58 -0.19
CA ALA A 403 -23.89 -11.06 1.15
C ALA A 403 -22.52 -11.74 1.22
N MET A 404 -22.19 -12.59 0.23
CA MET A 404 -20.90 -13.29 0.20
C MET A 404 -19.76 -12.31 -0.08
N GLN A 405 -18.63 -12.52 0.58
CA GLN A 405 -17.59 -11.50 0.70
C GLN A 405 -16.66 -11.42 -0.52
N GLU A 406 -16.22 -12.55 -1.06
CA GLU A 406 -15.21 -12.61 -2.12
C GLU A 406 -15.60 -13.61 -3.20
N PHE A 407 -15.48 -13.19 -4.46
CA PHE A 407 -15.58 -14.07 -5.61
C PHE A 407 -14.27 -14.03 -6.35
N MET A 408 -13.55 -15.15 -6.30
CA MET A 408 -12.17 -15.26 -6.73
C MET A 408 -12.04 -16.04 -8.04
N VAL A 409 -11.04 -15.69 -8.84
CA VAL A 409 -10.63 -16.47 -10.01
C VAL A 409 -9.24 -17.06 -9.80
N LEU A 410 -9.09 -18.34 -10.14
CA LEU A 410 -7.87 -19.12 -9.97
C LEU A 410 -7.40 -19.64 -11.33
N PRO A 411 -6.30 -19.13 -11.91
CA PRO A 411 -5.77 -19.56 -13.21
C PRO A 411 -5.02 -20.91 -13.15
N VAL A 412 -5.67 -21.97 -12.68
CA VAL A 412 -5.06 -23.30 -12.46
C VAL A 412 -4.46 -23.95 -13.72
N GLY A 413 -4.94 -23.57 -14.91
CA GLY A 413 -4.43 -24.05 -16.20
C GLY A 413 -3.39 -23.14 -16.86
N ALA A 414 -2.84 -22.16 -16.13
CA ALA A 414 -1.71 -21.37 -16.59
C ALA A 414 -0.40 -22.19 -16.57
N GLU A 415 0.57 -21.79 -17.40
CA GLU A 415 1.83 -22.53 -17.56
C GLU A 415 2.89 -22.16 -16.51
N SER A 416 2.76 -20.97 -15.92
CA SER A 416 3.69 -20.42 -14.94
C SER A 416 2.96 -19.41 -14.06
N PHE A 417 3.58 -18.95 -12.97
CA PHE A 417 3.01 -17.89 -12.15
C PHE A 417 2.85 -16.59 -12.94
N ARG A 418 3.84 -16.22 -13.76
CA ARG A 418 3.75 -15.06 -14.66
C ARG A 418 2.60 -15.19 -15.67
N ASP A 419 2.37 -16.37 -16.24
CA ASP A 419 1.21 -16.58 -17.12
C ASP A 419 -0.10 -16.50 -16.33
N ALA A 420 -0.15 -17.05 -15.11
CA ALA A 420 -1.31 -16.96 -14.24
C ALA A 420 -1.67 -15.51 -13.90
N LEU A 421 -0.68 -14.66 -13.60
CA LEU A 421 -0.91 -13.25 -13.34
C LEU A 421 -1.43 -12.51 -14.59
N ARG A 422 -0.90 -12.83 -15.78
CA ARG A 422 -1.42 -12.30 -17.05
C ARG A 422 -2.88 -12.69 -17.26
N VAL A 423 -3.20 -13.97 -17.15
CA VAL A 423 -4.56 -14.51 -17.30
C VAL A 423 -5.52 -13.82 -16.32
N GLY A 424 -5.13 -13.70 -15.05
CA GLY A 424 -5.92 -13.01 -14.03
C GLY A 424 -6.15 -11.53 -14.35
N ALA A 425 -5.12 -10.81 -14.81
CA ALA A 425 -5.22 -9.39 -15.14
C ALA A 425 -6.08 -9.13 -16.39
N GLU A 426 -5.91 -9.93 -17.46
CA GLU A 426 -6.72 -9.83 -18.68
C GLU A 426 -8.20 -10.17 -18.40
N LEU A 427 -8.46 -11.19 -17.57
CA LEU A 427 -9.81 -11.52 -17.11
C LEU A 427 -10.40 -10.37 -16.28
N TYR A 428 -9.66 -9.81 -15.33
CA TYR A 428 -10.11 -8.69 -14.50
C TYR A 428 -10.50 -7.45 -15.34
N GLN A 429 -9.69 -7.12 -16.36
CA GLN A 429 -10.03 -6.03 -17.29
C GLN A 429 -11.26 -6.35 -18.14
N THR A 430 -11.42 -7.60 -18.55
CA THR A 430 -12.61 -8.08 -19.28
C THR A 430 -13.85 -7.98 -18.41
N LEU A 431 -13.77 -8.43 -17.15
CA LEU A 431 -14.84 -8.35 -16.16
C LEU A 431 -15.25 -6.90 -15.91
N ARG A 432 -14.30 -5.96 -15.84
CA ARG A 432 -14.59 -4.52 -15.75
C ARG A 432 -15.54 -4.06 -16.84
N ASN A 433 -15.30 -4.49 -18.08
CA ASN A 433 -16.10 -4.10 -19.23
C ASN A 433 -17.48 -4.76 -19.19
N VAL A 434 -17.57 -6.03 -18.79
CA VAL A 434 -18.84 -6.74 -18.58
C VAL A 434 -19.71 -6.04 -17.53
N ILE A 435 -19.12 -5.68 -16.39
CA ILE A 435 -19.82 -4.97 -15.31
C ILE A 435 -20.24 -3.56 -15.79
N LYS A 436 -19.35 -2.84 -16.45
CA LYS A 436 -19.65 -1.50 -17.00
C LYS A 436 -20.82 -1.53 -17.99
N GLU A 437 -20.85 -2.53 -18.86
CA GLU A 437 -21.90 -2.70 -19.86
C GLU A 437 -23.26 -2.97 -19.20
N LYS A 438 -23.29 -3.79 -18.13
CA LYS A 438 -24.53 -4.21 -17.49
C LYS A 438 -25.05 -3.23 -16.42
N TYR A 439 -24.17 -2.63 -15.62
CA TYR A 439 -24.54 -1.81 -14.45
C TYR A 439 -24.02 -0.37 -14.50
N GLY A 440 -23.31 0.02 -15.57
CA GLY A 440 -22.77 1.36 -15.73
C GLY A 440 -21.38 1.56 -15.12
N GLN A 441 -20.81 2.74 -15.37
CA GLN A 441 -19.43 3.08 -15.00
C GLN A 441 -19.20 3.05 -13.48
N ASP A 442 -20.18 3.46 -12.69
CA ASP A 442 -20.05 3.58 -11.23
C ASP A 442 -19.93 2.22 -10.53
N ALA A 443 -20.44 1.15 -11.16
CA ALA A 443 -20.32 -0.22 -10.68
C ALA A 443 -18.90 -0.82 -10.85
N THR A 444 -18.00 -0.09 -11.53
CA THR A 444 -16.60 -0.50 -11.73
C THR A 444 -15.62 0.12 -10.73
N ASN A 445 -16.12 0.79 -9.71
CA ASN A 445 -15.33 1.11 -8.53
C ASN A 445 -14.94 -0.18 -7.79
N VAL A 446 -13.86 -0.11 -7.02
CA VAL A 446 -13.27 -1.27 -6.36
C VAL A 446 -13.47 -1.21 -4.85
N GLY A 447 -13.62 -2.39 -4.23
CA GLY A 447 -13.65 -2.55 -2.78
C GLY A 447 -12.26 -2.49 -2.14
N ASP A 448 -12.19 -2.85 -0.86
CA ASP A 448 -10.95 -2.82 -0.06
C ASP A 448 -9.81 -3.65 -0.68
N GLU A 449 -10.15 -4.73 -1.37
CA GLU A 449 -9.18 -5.69 -1.92
C GLU A 449 -8.98 -5.58 -3.44
N GLY A 450 -9.56 -4.53 -4.03
CA GLY A 450 -9.36 -4.19 -5.43
C GLY A 450 -10.30 -4.89 -6.41
N GLY A 451 -11.17 -5.81 -5.97
CA GLY A 451 -12.23 -6.35 -6.83
C GLY A 451 -13.39 -5.38 -6.99
N PHE A 452 -14.21 -5.56 -8.03
CA PHE A 452 -15.32 -4.68 -8.32
C PHE A 452 -16.46 -4.82 -7.30
N ALA A 453 -17.18 -3.73 -7.04
CA ALA A 453 -18.31 -3.71 -6.12
C ALA A 453 -19.62 -3.35 -6.84
N PRO A 454 -20.10 -4.16 -7.80
CA PRO A 454 -21.37 -3.89 -8.47
C PRO A 454 -22.52 -3.98 -7.48
N ASN A 455 -23.58 -3.21 -7.71
CA ASN A 455 -24.79 -3.22 -6.88
C ASN A 455 -25.70 -4.41 -7.22
N ILE A 456 -25.21 -5.61 -6.94
CA ILE A 456 -25.93 -6.88 -7.11
C ILE A 456 -26.36 -7.40 -5.73
N GLN A 457 -27.46 -8.16 -5.73
CA GLN A 457 -28.01 -8.78 -4.51
C GLN A 457 -27.78 -10.29 -4.54
N GLU A 458 -28.04 -10.95 -5.67
CA GLU A 458 -27.95 -12.41 -5.79
C GLU A 458 -26.50 -12.88 -5.99
N ASN A 459 -26.05 -13.84 -5.18
CA ASN A 459 -24.69 -14.38 -5.27
C ASN A 459 -24.43 -15.12 -6.59
N SER A 460 -25.45 -15.76 -7.17
CA SER A 460 -25.36 -16.38 -8.49
C SER A 460 -25.10 -15.36 -9.61
N GLU A 461 -25.54 -14.12 -9.44
CA GLU A 461 -25.30 -13.06 -10.42
C GLU A 461 -23.82 -12.68 -10.49
N ALA A 462 -23.11 -12.68 -9.35
CA ALA A 462 -21.66 -12.50 -9.31
C ALA A 462 -20.93 -13.63 -10.07
N LEU A 463 -21.33 -14.88 -9.83
CA LEU A 463 -20.78 -16.05 -10.51
C LEU A 463 -21.04 -16.01 -12.03
N GLU A 464 -22.22 -15.57 -12.44
CA GLU A 464 -22.57 -15.44 -13.87
C GLU A 464 -21.74 -14.34 -14.57
N LEU A 465 -21.49 -13.21 -13.89
CA LEU A 465 -20.60 -12.17 -14.41
C LEU A 465 -19.18 -12.68 -14.62
N ILE A 466 -18.65 -13.43 -13.65
CA ILE A 466 -17.31 -14.02 -13.72
C ILE A 466 -17.25 -15.07 -14.84
N LYS A 467 -18.24 -15.96 -14.92
CA LYS A 467 -18.34 -16.96 -15.99
C LYS A 467 -18.36 -16.30 -17.37
N THR A 468 -19.20 -15.27 -17.54
CA THR A 468 -19.25 -14.48 -18.80
C THR A 468 -17.89 -13.84 -19.11
N ALA A 469 -17.19 -13.31 -18.10
CA ALA A 469 -15.87 -12.72 -18.28
C ALA A 469 -14.80 -13.76 -18.66
N ILE A 470 -14.83 -14.94 -18.04
CA ILE A 470 -13.96 -16.08 -18.39
C ILE A 470 -14.15 -16.47 -19.86
N GLU A 471 -15.40 -16.61 -20.30
CA GLU A 471 -15.76 -16.95 -21.68
C GLU A 471 -15.30 -15.86 -22.66
N LYS A 472 -15.60 -14.58 -22.37
CA LYS A 472 -15.20 -13.45 -23.22
C LYS A 472 -13.67 -13.28 -23.31
N ALA A 473 -12.93 -13.60 -22.24
CA ALA A 473 -11.47 -13.54 -22.22
C ALA A 473 -10.82 -14.76 -22.91
N GLY A 474 -11.59 -15.81 -23.24
CA GLY A 474 -11.07 -17.03 -23.86
C GLY A 474 -10.29 -17.93 -22.90
N PHE A 475 -10.63 -17.92 -21.61
CA PHE A 475 -9.91 -18.66 -20.56
C PHE A 475 -10.72 -19.76 -19.89
N THR A 476 -11.79 -20.25 -20.53
CA THR A 476 -12.67 -21.30 -19.99
C THR A 476 -11.93 -22.56 -19.52
N ASP A 477 -10.90 -22.99 -20.25
CA ASP A 477 -10.13 -24.19 -19.89
C ASP A 477 -9.00 -23.92 -18.88
N LYS A 478 -8.76 -22.65 -18.51
CA LYS A 478 -7.64 -22.25 -17.65
C LYS A 478 -8.06 -21.77 -16.27
N VAL A 479 -9.26 -21.22 -16.13
CA VAL A 479 -9.69 -20.51 -14.93
C VAL A 479 -10.86 -21.20 -14.25
N VAL A 480 -10.72 -21.39 -12.94
CA VAL A 480 -11.78 -21.87 -12.03
C VAL A 480 -12.11 -20.79 -11.00
N ILE A 481 -13.17 -20.99 -10.22
CA ILE A 481 -13.69 -20.01 -9.26
C ILE A 481 -13.45 -20.49 -7.82
N GLY A 482 -13.07 -19.55 -6.96
CA GLY A 482 -13.08 -19.70 -5.51
C GLY A 482 -14.05 -18.70 -4.88
N MET A 483 -14.54 -18.98 -3.68
CA MET A 483 -15.43 -18.08 -2.95
C MET A 483 -14.99 -17.97 -1.50
N ASP A 484 -15.03 -16.78 -0.93
CA ASP A 484 -15.09 -16.58 0.52
C ASP A 484 -16.47 -16.03 0.85
N VAL A 485 -17.21 -16.82 1.61
CA VAL A 485 -18.57 -16.50 2.00
C VAL A 485 -18.56 -15.58 3.23
N ALA A 486 -17.61 -15.77 4.16
CA ALA A 486 -17.57 -15.11 5.47
C ALA A 486 -18.91 -15.23 6.23
N ALA A 487 -19.46 -16.43 6.32
CA ALA A 487 -20.83 -16.65 6.79
C ALA A 487 -21.11 -16.19 8.23
N SER A 488 -20.08 -16.10 9.07
CA SER A 488 -20.19 -15.52 10.43
C SER A 488 -20.70 -14.07 10.43
N GLU A 489 -20.43 -13.29 9.38
CA GLU A 489 -20.87 -11.89 9.30
C GLU A 489 -22.38 -11.72 9.15
N PHE A 490 -23.06 -12.77 8.69
CA PHE A 490 -24.51 -12.79 8.50
C PHE A 490 -25.20 -13.95 9.22
N PHE A 491 -24.51 -14.58 10.16
CA PHE A 491 -25.10 -15.55 11.06
C PHE A 491 -25.83 -14.85 12.20
N SER A 492 -27.10 -15.20 12.39
CA SER A 492 -27.95 -14.63 13.44
C SER A 492 -28.97 -15.65 13.92
N GLU A 493 -29.01 -15.87 15.23
CA GLU A 493 -29.99 -16.74 15.90
C GLU A 493 -30.05 -18.18 15.32
N GLY A 494 -28.90 -18.77 14.98
CA GLY A 494 -28.83 -20.13 14.44
C GLY A 494 -29.18 -20.25 12.96
N LYS A 495 -29.31 -19.13 12.24
CA LYS A 495 -29.65 -19.03 10.82
C LYS A 495 -28.79 -18.01 10.11
N TYR A 496 -28.90 -17.93 8.79
CA TYR A 496 -28.08 -17.08 7.92
C TYR A 496 -28.94 -16.06 7.17
N ASP A 497 -28.56 -14.79 7.18
CA ASP A 497 -29.25 -13.69 6.50
C ASP A 497 -28.49 -13.26 5.22
N LEU A 498 -28.87 -13.78 4.06
CA LEU A 498 -28.25 -13.41 2.78
C LEU A 498 -28.55 -11.98 2.29
N ASP A 499 -29.20 -11.15 3.11
CA ASP A 499 -29.40 -9.72 2.86
C ASP A 499 -29.15 -8.90 4.15
N PHE A 500 -28.20 -9.33 4.99
CA PHE A 500 -27.86 -8.74 6.29
C PHE A 500 -27.52 -7.24 6.28
N LYS A 501 -27.13 -6.71 5.11
CA LYS A 501 -26.86 -5.27 4.92
C LYS A 501 -28.13 -4.43 4.77
N SER A 502 -29.28 -5.07 4.56
CA SER A 502 -30.60 -4.44 4.62
C SER A 502 -31.16 -4.50 6.05
N PRO A 503 -32.18 -3.69 6.39
CA PRO A 503 -32.80 -3.72 7.72
C PRO A 503 -33.16 -5.16 8.16
N PRO A 504 -32.92 -5.53 9.44
CA PRO A 504 -33.07 -6.90 9.91
C PRO A 504 -34.47 -7.47 9.64
N ASN A 505 -34.52 -8.70 9.11
CA ASN A 505 -35.77 -9.41 8.86
C ASN A 505 -35.59 -10.93 9.06
N ALA A 506 -35.93 -11.43 10.24
CA ALA A 506 -35.76 -12.85 10.58
C ALA A 506 -36.56 -13.83 9.68
N ALA A 507 -37.60 -13.36 8.96
CA ALA A 507 -38.43 -14.22 8.11
C ALA A 507 -37.73 -14.66 6.81
N ARG A 508 -36.67 -13.97 6.39
CA ARG A 508 -35.85 -14.36 5.21
C ARG A 508 -34.60 -15.17 5.60
N ASN A 509 -34.34 -15.36 6.88
CA ASN A 509 -33.16 -16.10 7.33
C ASN A 509 -33.32 -17.58 6.97
N ILE A 510 -32.27 -18.16 6.40
CA ILE A 510 -32.22 -19.54 5.95
C ILE A 510 -31.42 -20.41 6.92
N SER A 511 -31.71 -21.69 6.95
CA SER A 511 -30.95 -22.70 7.71
C SER A 511 -29.61 -23.04 7.06
N ALA A 512 -28.74 -23.70 7.81
CA ALA A 512 -27.49 -24.25 7.29
C ALA A 512 -27.73 -25.22 6.11
N ASP A 513 -28.77 -26.05 6.17
CA ASP A 513 -29.10 -27.02 5.10
C ASP A 513 -29.55 -26.32 3.80
N GLU A 514 -30.34 -25.24 3.93
CA GLU A 514 -30.74 -24.41 2.79
C GLU A 514 -29.53 -23.70 2.19
N LEU A 515 -28.62 -23.18 3.02
CA LEU A 515 -27.39 -22.54 2.58
C LEU A 515 -26.43 -23.54 1.89
N ALA A 516 -26.28 -24.74 2.45
CA ALA A 516 -25.53 -25.85 1.84
C ALA A 516 -26.10 -26.22 0.46
N SER A 517 -27.42 -26.23 0.31
CA SER A 517 -28.10 -26.50 -0.96
C SER A 517 -27.80 -25.42 -2.01
N ILE A 518 -27.71 -24.15 -1.60
CA ILE A 518 -27.29 -23.04 -2.48
C ILE A 518 -25.85 -23.27 -2.95
N TYR A 519 -24.91 -23.63 -2.06
CA TYR A 519 -23.53 -23.92 -2.45
C TYR A 519 -23.41 -25.11 -3.40
N GLN A 520 -24.16 -26.18 -3.17
CA GLN A 520 -24.21 -27.31 -4.13
C GLN A 520 -24.73 -26.84 -5.49
N GLY A 521 -25.74 -25.95 -5.50
CA GLY A 521 -26.19 -25.28 -6.72
C GLY A 521 -25.05 -24.53 -7.42
N PHE A 522 -24.19 -23.82 -6.69
CA PHE A 522 -23.06 -23.12 -7.28
C PHE A 522 -22.00 -24.07 -7.84
N ILE A 523 -21.64 -25.11 -7.10
CA ILE A 523 -20.67 -26.13 -7.52
C ILE A 523 -21.14 -26.86 -8.79
N ASN A 524 -22.45 -27.11 -8.92
CA ASN A 524 -23.00 -27.83 -10.07
C ASN A 524 -23.11 -26.96 -11.34
N ASN A 525 -23.28 -25.65 -11.18
CA ASN A 525 -23.58 -24.74 -12.30
C ASN A 525 -22.40 -23.87 -12.75
N TYR A 526 -21.37 -23.75 -11.90
CA TYR A 526 -20.19 -22.92 -12.12
C TYR A 526 -18.91 -23.71 -11.78
N PRO A 527 -17.74 -23.35 -12.34
CA PRO A 527 -16.48 -24.05 -12.06
C PRO A 527 -15.91 -23.68 -10.67
N VAL A 528 -16.72 -23.76 -9.61
CA VAL A 528 -16.34 -23.48 -8.24
C VAL A 528 -15.56 -24.67 -7.68
N VAL A 529 -14.32 -24.44 -7.26
CA VAL A 529 -13.41 -25.48 -6.75
C VAL A 529 -12.94 -25.25 -5.32
N SER A 530 -13.26 -24.08 -4.74
CA SER A 530 -12.91 -23.72 -3.37
C SER A 530 -13.99 -22.84 -2.76
N ILE A 531 -14.47 -23.19 -1.56
CA ILE A 531 -15.36 -22.35 -0.76
C ILE A 531 -14.77 -22.19 0.63
N GLU A 532 -14.58 -20.95 1.05
CA GLU A 532 -14.10 -20.53 2.36
C GLU A 532 -15.27 -20.04 3.23
N ASP A 533 -15.20 -20.36 4.52
CA ASP A 533 -16.17 -20.00 5.55
C ASP A 533 -17.65 -20.13 5.13
N PRO A 534 -18.08 -21.31 4.61
CA PRO A 534 -19.47 -21.54 4.21
C PRO A 534 -20.48 -21.44 5.37
N PHE A 535 -20.03 -21.58 6.63
CA PHE A 535 -20.88 -21.51 7.81
C PHE A 535 -20.19 -20.71 8.91
N ASP A 536 -20.95 -20.38 9.95
CA ASP A 536 -20.42 -19.66 11.10
C ASP A 536 -19.26 -20.42 11.76
N GLN A 537 -18.29 -19.67 12.30
CA GLN A 537 -17.10 -20.15 12.99
C GLN A 537 -17.35 -21.13 14.15
N ASP A 538 -18.57 -21.23 14.68
CA ASP A 538 -18.96 -22.20 15.71
C ASP A 538 -20.07 -23.18 15.27
N ASP A 539 -20.54 -23.15 14.02
CA ASP A 539 -21.51 -24.09 13.46
C ASP A 539 -20.86 -25.40 12.96
N TRP A 540 -20.06 -26.04 13.82
CA TRP A 540 -19.28 -27.25 13.54
C TRP A 540 -20.07 -28.38 12.85
N PRO A 541 -21.34 -28.67 13.21
CA PRO A 541 -22.13 -29.68 12.52
C PRO A 541 -22.38 -29.35 11.05
N ALA A 542 -22.68 -28.09 10.72
CA ALA A 542 -22.93 -27.66 9.34
C ALA A 542 -21.65 -27.81 8.48
N TRP A 543 -20.50 -27.38 9.01
CA TRP A 543 -19.20 -27.56 8.38
C TRP A 543 -18.92 -29.04 8.04
N SER A 544 -19.05 -29.91 9.04
CA SER A 544 -18.75 -31.35 8.90
C SER A 544 -19.67 -32.03 7.89
N GLN A 545 -20.97 -31.70 7.93
CA GLN A 545 -21.95 -32.24 6.99
C GLN A 545 -21.70 -31.78 5.56
N PHE A 546 -21.44 -30.49 5.36
CA PHE A 546 -21.16 -29.94 4.04
C PHE A 546 -19.87 -30.49 3.45
N THR A 547 -18.77 -30.49 4.21
CA THR A 547 -17.49 -31.04 3.77
C THR A 547 -17.58 -32.51 3.40
N ALA A 548 -18.39 -33.30 4.11
CA ALA A 548 -18.65 -34.70 3.75
C ALA A 548 -19.46 -34.85 2.44
N SER A 549 -20.22 -33.83 2.04
CA SER A 549 -21.09 -33.84 0.85
C SER A 549 -20.42 -33.34 -0.44
N VAL A 550 -19.24 -32.73 -0.36
CA VAL A 550 -18.57 -32.09 -1.52
C VAL A 550 -17.16 -32.63 -1.78
N GLY A 551 -16.75 -32.63 -3.06
CA GLY A 551 -15.39 -33.03 -3.47
C GLY A 551 -14.38 -31.87 -3.63
N ILE A 552 -14.85 -30.64 -3.45
CA ILE A 552 -14.05 -29.43 -3.65
C ILE A 552 -13.16 -29.11 -2.43
N GLN A 553 -12.39 -28.03 -2.52
CA GLN A 553 -11.70 -27.47 -1.36
C GLN A 553 -12.70 -26.72 -0.47
N VAL A 554 -12.67 -26.99 0.83
CA VAL A 554 -13.42 -26.25 1.87
C VAL A 554 -12.38 -25.65 2.80
N VAL A 555 -12.34 -24.31 2.87
CA VAL A 555 -11.31 -23.56 3.57
C VAL A 555 -11.86 -23.06 4.90
N GLY A 556 -11.15 -23.33 6.00
CA GLY A 556 -11.44 -22.72 7.30
C GLY A 556 -10.60 -21.48 7.53
N ASP A 557 -11.22 -20.31 7.62
CA ASP A 557 -10.63 -19.03 8.02
C ASP A 557 -11.05 -18.67 9.45
N ASP A 558 -12.21 -18.06 9.67
CA ASP A 558 -12.70 -17.71 11.02
C ASP A 558 -12.98 -18.97 11.87
N LEU A 559 -13.28 -20.10 11.23
CA LEU A 559 -13.37 -21.40 11.90
C LEU A 559 -12.06 -21.77 12.62
N THR A 560 -10.92 -21.50 12.00
CA THR A 560 -9.62 -22.01 12.48
C THR A 560 -8.69 -20.93 13.01
N VAL A 561 -8.86 -19.67 12.58
CA VAL A 561 -8.09 -18.47 12.93
C VAL A 561 -6.57 -18.70 13.00
N THR A 562 -6.04 -19.53 12.10
CA THR A 562 -4.63 -19.97 12.12
C THR A 562 -4.17 -20.52 13.49
N ASN A 563 -5.10 -21.03 14.31
CA ASN A 563 -4.86 -21.48 15.68
C ASN A 563 -4.76 -23.00 15.75
N PRO A 564 -3.61 -23.58 16.18
CA PRO A 564 -3.42 -25.02 16.24
C PRO A 564 -4.51 -25.80 17.01
N ARG A 565 -5.09 -25.23 18.08
CA ARG A 565 -6.16 -25.90 18.85
C ARG A 565 -7.44 -26.03 18.02
N ARG A 566 -7.82 -24.99 17.27
CA ARG A 566 -9.02 -25.02 16.41
C ARG A 566 -8.78 -25.83 15.15
N ILE A 567 -7.59 -25.76 14.57
CA ILE A 567 -7.18 -26.62 13.45
C ILE A 567 -7.29 -28.09 13.86
N GLN A 568 -6.75 -28.47 15.02
CA GLN A 568 -6.83 -29.84 15.53
C GLN A 568 -8.28 -30.33 15.66
N ARG A 569 -9.15 -29.50 16.25
CA ARG A 569 -10.59 -29.81 16.33
C ARG A 569 -11.21 -29.96 14.94
N ALA A 570 -10.91 -29.05 14.01
CA ALA A 570 -11.47 -29.09 12.66
C ALA A 570 -11.00 -30.30 11.85
N VAL A 571 -9.79 -30.79 12.10
CA VAL A 571 -9.29 -32.08 11.60
C VAL A 571 -10.10 -33.24 12.19
N GLU A 572 -10.30 -33.26 13.51
CA GLU A 572 -11.05 -34.33 14.21
C GLU A 572 -12.51 -34.42 13.76
N ASP A 573 -13.17 -33.27 13.64
CA ASP A 573 -14.56 -33.14 13.21
C ASP A 573 -14.70 -33.30 11.68
N LYS A 574 -13.59 -33.33 10.92
CA LYS A 574 -13.57 -33.27 9.44
C LYS A 574 -14.38 -32.08 8.90
N ALA A 575 -14.26 -30.95 9.59
CA ALA A 575 -15.05 -29.75 9.34
C ALA A 575 -14.66 -29.07 8.03
N CYS A 576 -13.38 -29.08 7.66
CA CYS A 576 -12.88 -28.54 6.39
C CYS A 576 -11.66 -29.36 5.90
N ASN A 577 -11.06 -28.97 4.77
CA ASN A 577 -9.91 -29.67 4.19
C ASN A 577 -8.81 -28.73 3.65
N CYS A 578 -8.88 -27.46 4.03
CA CYS A 578 -7.87 -26.47 3.76
C CYS A 578 -7.85 -25.43 4.88
N LEU A 579 -6.65 -25.00 5.27
CA LEU A 579 -6.44 -23.90 6.20
C LEU A 579 -6.30 -22.59 5.40
N LEU A 580 -6.97 -21.53 5.81
CA LEU A 580 -6.54 -20.18 5.46
C LEU A 580 -5.50 -19.70 6.47
N LEU A 581 -4.29 -19.40 6.00
CA LEU A 581 -3.17 -19.02 6.87
C LEU A 581 -2.96 -17.50 6.84
N LYS A 582 -3.36 -16.84 7.92
CA LYS A 582 -3.14 -15.42 8.17
C LYS A 582 -2.22 -15.27 9.37
N VAL A 583 -0.98 -14.86 9.12
CA VAL A 583 0.06 -14.77 10.18
C VAL A 583 -0.34 -13.90 11.37
N ASN A 584 -1.16 -12.86 11.16
CA ASN A 584 -1.61 -11.96 12.23
C ASN A 584 -2.75 -12.52 13.08
N GLN A 585 -3.46 -13.55 12.63
CA GLN A 585 -4.46 -14.25 13.45
C GLN A 585 -3.82 -15.04 14.59
N ILE A 586 -2.56 -15.48 14.43
CA ILE A 586 -1.83 -16.22 15.46
C ILE A 586 -0.70 -15.41 16.09
N GLY A 587 -0.07 -14.49 15.36
CA GLY A 587 0.80 -13.44 15.90
C GLY A 587 2.31 -13.72 15.93
N THR A 588 2.77 -14.88 15.44
CA THR A 588 4.20 -15.15 15.19
C THR A 588 4.43 -15.96 13.92
N VAL A 589 5.61 -15.83 13.31
CA VAL A 589 6.04 -16.66 12.18
C VAL A 589 6.13 -18.13 12.59
N THR A 590 6.69 -18.42 13.76
CA THR A 590 6.83 -19.81 14.26
C THR A 590 5.49 -20.51 14.41
N GLU A 591 4.48 -19.87 15.03
CA GLU A 591 3.16 -20.48 15.19
C GLU A 591 2.44 -20.63 13.85
N ALA A 592 2.62 -19.69 12.91
CA ALA A 592 2.08 -19.81 11.56
C ALA A 592 2.68 -20.99 10.79
N ILE A 593 4.01 -21.19 10.86
CA ILE A 593 4.67 -22.37 10.26
C ILE A 593 4.13 -23.66 10.92
N LYS A 594 3.98 -23.69 12.25
CA LYS A 594 3.41 -24.84 12.96
C LYS A 594 1.97 -25.13 12.54
N ALA A 595 1.14 -24.12 12.35
CA ALA A 595 -0.23 -24.26 11.85
C ALA A 595 -0.26 -24.81 10.41
N CYS A 596 0.61 -24.32 9.53
CA CYS A 596 0.78 -24.84 8.17
C CYS A 596 1.13 -26.33 8.19
N LYS A 597 2.14 -26.70 8.97
CA LYS A 597 2.59 -28.09 9.09
C LYS A 597 1.51 -29.00 9.64
N LEU A 598 0.80 -28.56 10.69
CA LEU A 598 -0.31 -29.32 11.25
C LEU A 598 -1.40 -29.60 10.20
N ALA A 599 -1.74 -28.61 9.38
CA ALA A 599 -2.71 -28.80 8.29
C ALA A 599 -2.17 -29.79 7.23
N GLN A 600 -0.95 -29.58 6.73
CA GLN A 600 -0.34 -30.42 5.70
C GLN A 600 -0.14 -31.88 6.17
N GLU A 601 0.27 -32.10 7.41
CA GLU A 601 0.43 -33.43 8.02
C GLU A 601 -0.90 -34.19 8.12
N ASN A 602 -2.03 -33.47 8.17
CA ASN A 602 -3.38 -34.03 8.14
C ASN A 602 -4.00 -34.07 6.72
N GLY A 603 -3.18 -33.88 5.69
CA GLY A 603 -3.60 -33.97 4.29
C GLY A 603 -4.43 -32.79 3.79
N TRP A 604 -4.41 -31.66 4.50
CA TRP A 604 -5.11 -30.44 4.09
C TRP A 604 -4.25 -29.60 3.15
N GLY A 605 -4.95 -28.84 2.30
CA GLY A 605 -4.34 -27.69 1.62
C GLY A 605 -4.07 -26.54 2.61
N VAL A 606 -3.20 -25.61 2.22
CA VAL A 606 -3.01 -24.36 2.96
C VAL A 606 -3.01 -23.20 1.97
N MET A 607 -3.91 -22.24 2.15
CA MET A 607 -3.94 -21.01 1.36
C MET A 607 -3.39 -19.87 2.21
N VAL A 608 -2.19 -19.41 1.86
CA VAL A 608 -1.62 -18.22 2.50
C VAL A 608 -2.47 -17.01 2.12
N SER A 609 -2.76 -16.15 3.08
CA SER A 609 -3.70 -15.05 2.88
C SER A 609 -3.15 -13.70 3.35
N HIS A 610 -3.51 -12.66 2.58
CA HIS A 610 -3.52 -11.28 3.03
C HIS A 610 -4.60 -11.00 4.10
N ARG A 611 -4.71 -9.72 4.49
CA ARG A 611 -5.92 -9.14 5.12
C ARG A 611 -6.46 -8.00 4.26
N SER A 612 -7.71 -7.63 4.50
CA SER A 612 -8.34 -6.50 3.81
C SER A 612 -7.67 -5.16 4.08
N GLY A 613 -7.11 -4.92 5.28
CA GLY A 613 -6.13 -3.86 5.53
C GLY A 613 -4.72 -4.39 5.37
N GLU A 614 -4.10 -4.18 4.21
CA GLU A 614 -2.71 -4.55 3.94
C GLU A 614 -1.82 -3.31 3.85
N THR A 615 -0.55 -3.55 3.62
CA THR A 615 0.57 -2.64 3.54
C THR A 615 1.38 -2.97 2.26
N GLU A 616 2.45 -2.25 2.02
CA GLU A 616 3.42 -2.55 0.97
C GLU A 616 4.30 -3.78 1.27
N ASP A 617 4.25 -4.33 2.49
CA ASP A 617 5.11 -5.45 2.90
C ASP A 617 4.82 -6.71 2.07
N THR A 618 5.83 -7.36 1.51
CA THR A 618 5.64 -8.52 0.64
C THR A 618 5.86 -9.87 1.35
N PHE A 619 5.93 -9.93 2.67
CA PHE A 619 6.30 -11.13 3.42
C PHE A 619 5.52 -12.39 3.00
N ILE A 620 4.21 -12.27 2.80
CA ILE A 620 3.37 -13.43 2.46
C ILE A 620 3.66 -14.03 1.08
N ALA A 621 4.27 -13.28 0.16
CA ALA A 621 4.74 -13.79 -1.12
C ALA A 621 5.93 -14.75 -0.94
N ASP A 622 6.88 -14.38 -0.09
CA ASP A 622 7.99 -15.25 0.28
C ASP A 622 7.52 -16.42 1.16
N LEU A 623 6.54 -16.17 2.05
CA LEU A 623 5.97 -17.18 2.94
C LEU A 623 5.31 -18.32 2.16
N VAL A 624 4.46 -18.02 1.18
CA VAL A 624 3.74 -19.06 0.42
C VAL A 624 4.69 -19.97 -0.37
N VAL A 625 5.77 -19.40 -0.93
CA VAL A 625 6.80 -20.16 -1.63
C VAL A 625 7.61 -20.99 -0.63
N GLY A 626 8.05 -20.38 0.48
CA GLY A 626 8.81 -21.08 1.51
C GLY A 626 8.05 -22.23 2.17
N LEU A 627 6.74 -22.05 2.40
CA LEU A 627 5.84 -23.07 2.94
C LEU A 627 5.37 -24.10 1.90
N CYS A 628 5.64 -23.86 0.61
CA CYS A 628 5.28 -24.75 -0.49
C CYS A 628 3.79 -25.11 -0.50
N THR A 629 2.91 -24.13 -0.23
CA THR A 629 1.49 -24.43 -0.03
C THR A 629 0.69 -24.54 -1.34
N GLY A 630 1.24 -23.99 -2.42
CA GLY A 630 0.67 -24.12 -3.78
C GLY A 630 -0.48 -23.16 -4.08
N GLN A 631 -0.89 -22.31 -3.14
CA GLN A 631 -2.00 -21.36 -3.33
C GLN A 631 -1.90 -20.14 -2.40
N ILE A 632 -2.22 -18.96 -2.94
CA ILE A 632 -2.24 -17.69 -2.21
C ILE A 632 -3.48 -16.88 -2.57
N LYS A 633 -4.15 -16.27 -1.58
CA LYS A 633 -5.10 -15.18 -1.82
C LYS A 633 -4.50 -13.87 -1.33
N THR A 634 -4.30 -12.92 -2.24
CA THR A 634 -3.76 -11.60 -1.88
C THR A 634 -4.40 -10.46 -2.66
N GLY A 635 -5.71 -10.59 -2.93
CA GLY A 635 -6.57 -9.57 -3.53
C GLY A 635 -6.63 -9.61 -5.06
N ALA A 636 -7.30 -8.62 -5.66
CA ALA A 636 -7.36 -8.46 -7.11
C ALA A 636 -5.97 -8.16 -7.72
N PRO A 637 -5.79 -8.30 -9.04
CA PRO A 637 -4.68 -7.67 -9.77
C PRO A 637 -4.89 -6.15 -9.89
N CYS A 638 -5.22 -5.49 -8.78
CA CYS A 638 -5.51 -4.08 -8.63
C CYS A 638 -5.15 -3.63 -7.20
N ARG A 639 -4.75 -2.36 -7.05
CA ARG A 639 -4.21 -1.76 -5.81
C ARG A 639 -2.84 -2.33 -5.40
N SER A 640 -1.91 -1.44 -5.07
CA SER A 640 -0.48 -1.80 -5.00
C SER A 640 -0.12 -2.64 -3.77
N GLU A 641 -0.88 -2.58 -2.68
CA GLU A 641 -0.70 -3.46 -1.53
C GLU A 641 -0.97 -4.93 -1.88
N ARG A 642 -1.73 -5.19 -2.96
CA ARG A 642 -2.00 -6.51 -3.54
C ARG A 642 -0.92 -6.87 -4.56
N LEU A 643 -0.73 -5.96 -5.53
CA LEU A 643 0.25 -6.14 -6.61
C LEU A 643 1.68 -6.25 -6.07
N ALA A 644 2.03 -5.67 -4.93
CA ALA A 644 3.34 -5.83 -4.32
C ALA A 644 3.69 -7.31 -4.09
N LYS A 645 2.74 -8.12 -3.63
CA LYS A 645 2.91 -9.55 -3.39
C LYS A 645 2.97 -10.33 -4.70
N TYR A 646 2.07 -10.05 -5.64
CA TYR A 646 2.10 -10.69 -6.96
C TYR A 646 3.37 -10.36 -7.75
N ASN A 647 3.82 -9.10 -7.69
CA ASN A 647 5.09 -8.69 -8.30
C ASN A 647 6.28 -9.34 -7.60
N GLN A 648 6.23 -9.53 -6.27
CA GLN A 648 7.27 -10.28 -5.56
C GLN A 648 7.31 -11.75 -6.01
N LEU A 649 6.16 -12.40 -6.19
CA LEU A 649 6.09 -13.77 -6.71
C LEU A 649 6.66 -13.89 -8.13
N MET A 650 6.43 -12.90 -9.01
CA MET A 650 7.11 -12.87 -10.32
C MET A 650 8.63 -12.77 -10.20
N ARG A 651 9.14 -11.98 -9.24
CA ARG A 651 10.60 -11.87 -9.00
C ARG A 651 11.17 -13.18 -8.44
N ILE A 652 10.44 -13.84 -7.53
CA ILE A 652 10.84 -15.14 -6.98
C ILE A 652 10.85 -16.21 -8.09
N GLU A 653 9.83 -16.24 -8.95
CA GLU A 653 9.80 -17.13 -10.12
C GLU A 653 11.01 -16.89 -11.04
N GLU A 654 11.32 -15.63 -11.33
CA GLU A 654 12.50 -15.27 -12.15
C GLU A 654 13.83 -15.68 -11.50
N GLU A 655 13.96 -15.51 -10.18
CA GLU A 655 15.16 -15.90 -9.43
C GLU A 655 15.36 -17.43 -9.36
N LEU A 656 14.27 -18.19 -9.23
CA LEU A 656 14.30 -19.65 -9.22
C LEU A 656 14.59 -20.24 -10.61
N GLY A 657 14.23 -19.53 -11.70
CA GLY A 657 14.49 -19.96 -13.07
C GLY A 657 13.94 -21.36 -13.36
N ASP A 658 14.79 -22.25 -13.86
CA ASP A 658 14.42 -23.63 -14.20
C ASP A 658 13.97 -24.48 -12.98
N GLN A 659 14.22 -24.02 -11.76
CA GLN A 659 13.75 -24.68 -10.53
C GLN A 659 12.31 -24.29 -10.16
N ALA A 660 11.76 -23.23 -10.77
CA ALA A 660 10.42 -22.77 -10.49
C ALA A 660 9.39 -23.79 -10.99
N ARG A 661 8.55 -24.29 -10.07
CA ARG A 661 7.41 -25.15 -10.40
C ARG A 661 6.12 -24.44 -10.05
N TYR A 662 5.24 -24.24 -11.01
CA TYR A 662 3.91 -23.67 -10.76
C TYR A 662 2.93 -24.76 -10.32
N ALA A 663 2.17 -24.52 -9.26
CA ALA A 663 1.30 -25.54 -8.68
C ALA A 663 0.16 -25.98 -9.63
N GLY A 664 -0.37 -25.05 -10.43
CA GLY A 664 -1.44 -25.30 -11.40
C GLY A 664 -2.61 -26.10 -10.81
N HIS A 665 -3.04 -27.16 -11.49
CA HIS A 665 -4.12 -28.04 -11.02
C HIS A 665 -3.82 -28.76 -9.69
N ASN A 666 -2.55 -28.83 -9.26
CA ASN A 666 -2.14 -29.43 -8.00
C ASN A 666 -2.11 -28.44 -6.83
N PHE A 667 -2.72 -27.25 -6.94
CA PHE A 667 -2.72 -26.21 -5.90
C PHE A 667 -3.13 -26.69 -4.49
N ARG A 668 -3.98 -27.72 -4.39
CA ARG A 668 -4.41 -28.33 -3.13
C ARG A 668 -3.34 -29.21 -2.48
N ASN A 669 -2.48 -29.82 -3.29
CA ASN A 669 -1.41 -30.71 -2.86
C ASN A 669 -0.20 -30.60 -3.80
N PRO A 670 0.59 -29.52 -3.72
CA PRO A 670 1.73 -29.30 -4.60
C PRO A 670 2.88 -30.29 -4.36
N SER A 671 2.88 -31.04 -3.24
CA SER A 671 3.89 -32.07 -2.98
C SER A 671 3.84 -33.25 -3.96
N ALA A 672 2.78 -33.37 -4.75
CA ALA A 672 2.62 -34.37 -5.80
C ALA A 672 3.32 -34.01 -7.13
N LEU A 673 3.98 -32.84 -7.22
CA LEU A 673 4.63 -32.32 -8.44
C LEU A 673 6.03 -32.86 -8.72
#